data_AF-A0A366LKU9-F1
#
_entry.id   AF-A0A366LKU9-F1
#
_cell.length_a   1.000
_cell.length_b   1.000
_cell.length_c   1.000
_cell.angle_alpha   90.00
_cell.angle_beta   90.00
_cell.angle_gamma   90.00
#
_symmetry.space_group_name_H-M   'P 1'
#
loop_
_entity.id
_entity.type
_entity.pdbx_description
1 polymer ?
#
loop_
_entity_poly.entity_id
_entity_poly.type
_entity_poly.pdbx_seq_one_letter_code
_entity_poly.pdbx_strand_id
1 'polypeptide(L)'
;MTGATGPGHRASTRYVVPSKAVATHRTGRRWPTIRGGPAARATVENVLERASGPQAAVREMLGESALWWSCCSEAVRDDPAWLAGRGCEDLHAWLGATAPDQERAAVIRADHALLLAKALVAPKGGSGEHDGALIRLLQAWEDSGLLCSKAAPGPAEPSGKGLAELSPRLAGGIDTLLQRSRQLRPAAALDGSSPAAEGLLVIAALMMAGVAPRGRPVVRVPVVFGRSPGRSGEIPAVEGATGVLELREFAPGPAGLYPDPRTMDGVRSPNARFASALATAWHLTNAQAKGRCVVWRIILSDEPSAPERIEGPSLGVAFALGLRALLRSRPAVGRLRDIFFGPRPRTVVTGALDMDGRLLRVADLDAKLLAARRKGFRLVAPEPNRLGVSAAAPRSGDVRFAATLRDADRYARQLRAGRIVVTALVLAAVTTGAFALHQRDLARTQQQIALISQVTARADQLRATDPSLAARVDIEAYRLNPAGDSYTRLIEDANKPLPTVLDGFSHSVHKVAFSPDGRMLAAAGHDDAEDTGIVRFWDMTNPAHPVPLGEPLRVPGAPSMVFSPAGDILVTFSGPLGGAEVRLWDITDPARPRALGTALPNTAGATPLAFSPDGHTLATGTNSYMEEQLWDVRDPARPVPLGRPLKHASAVNVVTFSPDSRFLVTSSVEDGARMWNVMDPAHPVLLGKIWGALSVAMFTPDGHTLAVSGGATVQLLNVTDPTRAVALGGPLTSILRNTRAMALSADGRILAIPGEERTFRLWNITDPAHPSSIAPPMPGYDMAVMSFARDGRTIATTSRDHRRVHLWHLPTALVTGHTKVVTSTVPAPNARILASASADNTVRLWNTSDPAHPTPLSMITGFRNTVISLAFSPDSRTLATLPNGERRVILWNLDEPTKPAVLSQINFPLGAGTGVSSVGFSPDGQTLATAISTVVVDGEHSVRLWDVSDPVHPRPRGKPILTDADSTSSWMQTSFVFSSDGHTLVIAGRYTSNTVQLWDVTDPDHPIRSGPPITGGARLMALSPDGNTLATVSATLIINGPGAGDIKLWDISDHNHPMLLGPPLTGYTSDVTALAFSPDGHTLATSGDGVRLWNVTDPAHPSAIGHPLAISTAELTSLAYVPNSQTLAIGGRDSTVRLWPTAVDVSVRQICANTDTPTRPQWQRYLPALPYHSKCG
;
A
#
# COMPACT_ATOMS: atom_id res chain seq x y z
N MET A 1 22.08 -49.68 4.59
CA MET A 1 23.29 -49.90 5.41
C MET A 1 23.25 -48.97 6.61
N THR A 2 23.80 -49.43 7.71
CA THR A 2 23.48 -49.18 9.14
C THR A 2 24.23 -48.03 9.82
N GLY A 3 23.66 -47.50 10.91
CA GLY A 3 24.35 -46.92 12.09
C GLY A 3 24.08 -45.42 12.31
N ALA A 4 23.19 -44.93 13.18
CA ALA A 4 22.96 -45.09 14.63
C ALA A 4 23.94 -44.32 15.54
N THR A 5 23.44 -43.33 16.31
CA THR A 5 23.50 -43.25 17.79
C THR A 5 22.86 -41.95 18.33
N GLY A 6 21.86 -42.09 19.21
CA GLY A 6 21.49 -41.10 20.24
C GLY A 6 22.26 -41.39 21.55
N PRO A 7 22.10 -40.60 22.64
CA PRO A 7 20.91 -40.62 23.51
C PRO A 7 20.54 -39.20 24.05
N GLY A 8 19.45 -38.85 24.75
CA GLY A 8 18.38 -39.59 25.43
C GLY A 8 18.29 -39.20 26.92
N HIS A 9 17.25 -38.45 27.34
CA HIS A 9 16.51 -38.54 28.64
C HIS A 9 15.39 -37.47 28.69
N ARG A 10 14.11 -37.84 28.55
CA ARG A 10 13.12 -38.36 29.54
C ARG A 10 12.77 -37.35 30.67
N ALA A 11 11.53 -36.86 30.67
CA ALA A 11 10.48 -37.36 31.57
C ALA A 11 9.08 -36.80 31.22
N SER A 12 8.14 -37.74 31.16
CA SER A 12 6.68 -37.68 31.12
C SER A 12 6.06 -36.85 32.25
N THR A 13 4.86 -36.26 32.12
CA THR A 13 3.59 -36.98 32.42
C THR A 13 2.38 -36.52 31.57
N ARG A 14 1.57 -37.53 31.22
CA ARG A 14 0.26 -37.45 30.54
C ARG A 14 -0.82 -36.81 31.43
N TYR A 15 -1.80 -36.14 30.82
CA TYR A 15 -3.22 -36.56 30.84
C TYR A 15 -4.00 -35.87 29.70
N VAL A 16 -4.72 -36.69 28.93
CA VAL A 16 -5.79 -36.37 27.94
C VAL A 16 -7.05 -37.02 28.58
N VAL A 17 -8.31 -36.57 28.50
CA VAL A 17 -9.19 -36.10 27.41
C VAL A 17 -10.49 -35.48 28.07
N PRO A 18 -11.59 -35.12 27.37
CA PRO A 18 -11.97 -33.75 26.98
C PRO A 18 -13.39 -33.31 27.48
N SER A 19 -13.83 -32.09 27.14
CA SER A 19 -15.00 -31.83 26.26
C SER A 19 -15.74 -30.50 26.50
N LYS A 20 -16.24 -29.96 25.38
CA LYS A 20 -17.26 -28.89 25.15
C LYS A 20 -16.77 -27.43 25.28
N ALA A 21 -16.55 -26.73 24.16
CA ALA A 21 -17.52 -26.01 23.31
C ALA A 21 -17.97 -24.67 23.96
N VAL A 22 -18.08 -23.50 23.32
CA VAL A 22 -18.05 -23.07 21.91
C VAL A 22 -17.91 -21.52 21.91
N ALA A 23 -17.33 -20.98 20.83
CA ALA A 23 -17.51 -19.64 20.23
C ALA A 23 -16.97 -18.33 20.87
N THR A 24 -15.96 -17.81 20.17
CA THR A 24 -15.88 -16.49 19.47
C THR A 24 -15.51 -15.18 20.17
N HIS A 25 -14.62 -14.49 19.44
CA HIS A 25 -14.30 -13.06 19.37
C HIS A 25 -13.39 -12.43 20.42
N ARG A 26 -12.09 -12.45 20.10
CA ARG A 26 -11.09 -11.47 20.53
C ARG A 26 -10.81 -10.51 19.37
N THR A 27 -11.32 -9.29 19.46
CA THR A 27 -10.71 -8.07 18.90
C THR A 27 -10.14 -7.33 20.11
N GLY A 28 -8.89 -6.87 20.17
CA GLY A 28 -8.13 -6.18 19.14
C GLY A 28 -8.16 -4.69 19.46
N ARG A 29 -7.23 -4.23 20.32
CA ARG A 29 -6.70 -2.85 20.37
C ARG A 29 -5.53 -2.77 21.37
N ARG A 30 -4.30 -2.68 20.82
CA ARG A 30 -3.13 -2.16 21.52
C ARG A 30 -3.31 -0.64 21.67
N TRP A 31 -3.05 -0.13 22.86
CA TRP A 31 -3.09 1.29 23.20
C TRP A 31 -1.86 2.03 22.64
N PRO A 32 -1.98 3.32 22.28
CA PRO A 32 -0.85 4.13 21.85
C PRO A 32 0.04 4.50 23.04
N THR A 33 1.35 4.34 22.86
CA THR A 33 2.39 4.95 23.69
C THR A 33 2.30 6.48 23.59
N ILE A 34 1.71 7.12 24.60
CA ILE A 34 1.76 8.58 24.73
C ILE A 34 3.15 8.93 25.27
N ARG A 35 4.06 9.37 24.40
CA ARG A 35 5.22 10.16 24.80
C ARG A 35 4.70 11.48 25.38
N GLY A 36 4.65 11.61 26.70
CA GLY A 36 4.56 12.91 27.38
C GLY A 36 5.86 13.67 27.12
N GLY A 37 5.91 14.44 26.04
CA GLY A 37 7.10 15.19 25.63
C GLY A 37 7.39 16.42 26.52
N PRO A 38 8.52 17.12 26.24
CA PRO A 38 8.97 18.34 26.93
C PRO A 38 7.93 19.46 27.06
N ALA A 39 6.86 19.43 26.26
CA ALA A 39 5.81 20.45 26.22
C ALA A 39 4.97 20.56 27.50
N ALA A 40 4.67 19.46 28.21
CA ALA A 40 3.88 19.54 29.45
C ALA A 40 4.69 20.15 30.60
N ARG A 41 5.98 19.83 30.66
CA ARG A 41 6.94 20.41 31.60
C ARG A 41 7.22 21.88 31.28
N ALA A 42 7.43 22.21 30.01
CA ALA A 42 7.62 23.60 29.54
C ALA A 42 6.38 24.49 29.72
N THR A 43 5.16 23.92 29.77
CA THR A 43 3.93 24.67 30.03
C THR A 43 3.80 25.06 31.50
N VAL A 44 4.13 24.15 32.42
CA VAL A 44 4.13 24.44 33.87
C VAL A 44 5.29 25.36 34.25
N GLU A 45 6.47 25.15 33.66
CA GLU A 45 7.64 26.03 33.84
C GLU A 45 7.37 27.44 33.30
N ASN A 46 6.72 27.61 32.14
CA ASN A 46 6.33 28.93 31.61
C ASN A 46 5.31 29.69 32.48
N VAL A 47 4.34 29.00 33.09
CA VAL A 47 3.33 29.64 33.96
C VAL A 47 3.96 30.09 35.28
N LEU A 48 4.95 29.34 35.79
CA LEU A 48 5.71 29.72 36.98
C LEU A 48 6.75 30.83 36.70
N GLU A 49 7.28 30.92 35.48
CA GLU A 49 8.21 31.98 35.06
C GLU A 49 7.51 33.32 34.73
N ARG A 50 6.28 33.31 34.20
CA ARG A 50 5.55 34.56 33.83
C ARG A 50 4.76 35.20 34.98
N ALA A 51 4.36 34.41 35.98
CA ALA A 51 3.53 34.92 37.06
C ALA A 51 4.37 35.77 38.04
N SER A 52 4.01 37.04 38.21
CA SER A 52 4.65 37.97 39.16
C SER A 52 4.40 37.64 40.64
N GLY A 53 3.83 36.46 40.93
CA GLY A 53 3.69 35.88 42.25
C GLY A 53 2.81 34.60 42.28
N PRO A 54 2.85 33.80 43.36
CA PRO A 54 2.16 32.50 43.45
C PRO A 54 0.63 32.57 43.29
N GLN A 55 0.01 33.68 43.71
CA GLN A 55 -1.43 33.91 43.54
C GLN A 55 -1.84 34.13 42.07
N ALA A 56 -0.94 34.66 41.22
CA ALA A 56 -1.20 34.84 39.81
C ALA A 56 -1.08 33.49 39.05
N ALA A 57 -0.08 32.67 39.40
CA ALA A 57 0.11 31.34 38.82
C ALA A 57 -1.09 30.39 39.07
N VAL A 58 -1.62 30.37 40.29
CA VAL A 58 -2.81 29.58 40.65
C VAL A 58 -4.08 30.08 39.94
N ARG A 59 -4.19 31.40 39.75
CA ARG A 59 -5.33 32.05 39.10
C ARG A 59 -5.34 31.81 37.58
N GLU A 60 -4.16 31.73 36.97
CA GLU A 60 -3.98 31.38 35.55
C GLU A 60 -4.19 29.88 35.28
N MET A 61 -3.79 29.00 36.22
CA MET A 61 -4.03 27.55 36.10
C MET A 61 -5.50 27.13 36.30
N LEU A 62 -6.30 27.87 37.08
CA LEU A 62 -7.66 27.48 37.47
C LEU A 62 -8.80 28.28 36.79
N GLY A 63 -8.49 29.36 36.07
CA GLY A 63 -9.48 30.21 35.38
C GLY A 63 -10.42 31.01 36.31
N GLU A 64 -11.20 31.94 35.73
CA GLU A 64 -12.04 32.91 36.47
C GLU A 64 -13.16 32.25 37.31
N SER A 65 -12.87 31.96 38.58
CA SER A 65 -13.83 31.44 39.58
C SER A 65 -13.70 32.17 40.92
N ALA A 66 -13.77 33.51 40.92
CA ALA A 66 -13.39 34.35 42.05
C ALA A 66 -14.51 34.72 43.06
N LEU A 67 -15.61 33.97 43.18
CA LEU A 67 -16.72 34.33 44.10
C LEU A 67 -17.21 33.21 45.02
N TRP A 68 -16.59 32.03 44.99
CA TRP A 68 -17.06 30.85 45.73
C TRP A 68 -16.37 30.64 47.08
N TRP A 69 -15.31 31.39 47.36
CA TRP A 69 -14.36 31.05 48.41
C TRP A 69 -14.73 31.54 49.81
N SER A 70 -15.50 32.62 49.98
CA SER A 70 -15.82 33.12 51.33
C SER A 70 -17.00 32.41 52.00
N CYS A 71 -17.96 31.88 51.26
CA CYS A 71 -19.16 31.26 51.85
C CYS A 71 -18.98 29.79 52.26
N CYS A 72 -18.02 29.05 51.68
CA CYS A 72 -17.75 27.66 52.06
C CYS A 72 -16.68 27.52 53.14
N SER A 73 -15.83 28.55 53.31
CA SER A 73 -14.77 28.53 54.32
C SER A 73 -15.27 28.69 55.76
N GLU A 74 -16.49 29.19 55.97
CA GLU A 74 -17.02 29.48 57.32
C GLU A 74 -17.37 28.22 58.13
N ALA A 75 -17.85 27.14 57.50
CA ALA A 75 -18.25 25.92 58.21
C ALA A 75 -17.06 25.12 58.80
N VAL A 76 -15.89 25.16 58.14
CA VAL A 76 -14.63 24.54 58.65
C VAL A 76 -13.90 25.48 59.61
N ARG A 77 -14.25 26.78 59.59
CA ARG A 77 -13.68 27.80 60.48
C ARG A 77 -14.15 27.65 61.93
N ASP A 78 -15.36 27.12 62.13
CA ASP A 78 -16.00 27.03 63.44
C ASP A 78 -15.63 25.77 64.25
N ASP A 79 -15.27 24.64 63.62
CA ASP A 79 -14.81 23.43 64.35
C ASP A 79 -13.74 22.61 63.58
N PRO A 80 -12.45 22.92 63.78
CA PRO A 80 -11.35 22.22 63.10
C PRO A 80 -11.08 20.80 63.63
N ALA A 81 -11.61 20.41 64.80
CA ALA A 81 -11.42 19.07 65.36
C ALA A 81 -12.14 17.99 64.52
N TRP A 82 -13.04 18.41 63.64
CA TRP A 82 -13.77 17.54 62.70
C TRP A 82 -12.85 16.68 61.83
N LEU A 83 -11.67 17.18 61.43
CA LEU A 83 -10.70 16.45 60.60
C LEU A 83 -9.78 15.51 61.38
N ALA A 84 -9.67 15.69 62.70
CA ALA A 84 -8.83 14.86 63.57
C ALA A 84 -9.53 13.56 64.02
N GLY A 85 -10.83 13.42 63.77
CA GLY A 85 -11.64 12.23 64.08
C GLY A 85 -12.21 11.54 62.82
N ARG A 86 -13.38 10.88 62.97
CA ARG A 86 -14.06 10.15 61.87
C ARG A 86 -14.44 11.02 60.66
N GLY A 87 -14.44 12.36 60.78
CA GLY A 87 -14.73 13.26 59.66
C GLY A 87 -13.75 13.13 58.49
N CYS A 88 -12.50 12.72 58.75
CA CYS A 88 -11.52 12.45 57.70
C CYS A 88 -11.85 11.17 56.90
N GLU A 89 -12.30 10.12 57.59
CA GLU A 89 -12.74 8.86 56.98
C GLU A 89 -14.07 9.03 56.22
N ASP A 90 -15.00 9.80 56.76
CA ASP A 90 -16.28 10.11 56.12
C ASP A 90 -16.10 10.99 54.87
N LEU A 91 -15.15 11.93 54.89
CA LEU A 91 -14.78 12.73 53.73
C LEU A 91 -14.09 11.87 52.65
N HIS A 92 -13.19 10.96 53.05
CA HIS A 92 -12.53 10.03 52.14
C HIS A 92 -13.53 9.09 51.46
N ALA A 93 -14.47 8.53 52.23
CA ALA A 93 -15.52 7.66 51.71
C ALA A 93 -16.46 8.41 50.76
N TRP A 94 -16.85 9.64 51.11
CA TRP A 94 -17.69 10.49 50.26
C TRP A 94 -16.99 10.84 48.94
N LEU A 95 -15.70 11.20 48.96
CA LEU A 95 -14.91 11.48 47.76
C LEU A 95 -14.75 10.26 46.86
N GLY A 96 -14.47 9.09 47.45
CA GLY A 96 -14.37 7.82 46.72
C GLY A 96 -15.67 7.42 46.04
N ALA A 97 -16.82 7.74 46.65
CA ALA A 97 -18.15 7.45 46.10
C ALA A 97 -18.66 8.48 45.08
N THR A 98 -18.12 9.72 45.06
CA THR A 98 -18.63 10.80 44.19
C THR A 98 -17.67 11.26 43.09
N ALA A 99 -16.41 10.80 43.09
CA ALA A 99 -15.50 11.00 41.97
C ALA A 99 -15.97 10.19 40.72
N PRO A 100 -15.99 10.78 39.51
CA PRO A 100 -16.57 10.15 38.33
C PRO A 100 -15.76 8.93 37.86
N ASP A 101 -16.45 7.90 37.35
CA ASP A 101 -15.87 6.72 36.69
C ASP A 101 -14.84 7.12 35.62
N GLN A 102 -13.56 6.96 35.95
CA GLN A 102 -12.41 7.04 35.07
C GLN A 102 -11.53 5.82 35.33
N GLU A 103 -10.96 5.24 34.27
CA GLU A 103 -10.26 3.94 34.27
C GLU A 103 -9.26 3.77 35.43
N ARG A 104 -9.20 2.54 35.97
CA ARG A 104 -8.44 2.09 37.16
C ARG A 104 -6.91 2.33 37.14
N ALA A 105 -6.38 3.10 36.21
CA ALA A 105 -4.96 3.51 36.16
C ALA A 105 -4.71 4.95 36.67
N ALA A 106 -5.74 5.71 37.08
CA ALA A 106 -5.62 7.11 37.51
C ALA A 106 -5.96 7.37 39.00
N VAL A 107 -5.87 6.37 39.88
CA VAL A 107 -6.01 6.54 41.36
C VAL A 107 -4.73 7.12 41.96
N ILE A 108 -4.28 8.26 41.45
CA ILE A 108 -2.98 8.81 41.86
C ILE A 108 -3.13 10.25 42.39
N ARG A 109 -4.14 11.03 42.01
CA ARG A 109 -4.25 12.45 42.48
C ARG A 109 -4.96 12.64 43.82
N ALA A 110 -5.96 11.83 44.15
CA ALA A 110 -6.68 11.92 45.42
C ALA A 110 -5.82 11.44 46.60
N ASP A 111 -5.10 10.33 46.41
CA ASP A 111 -4.16 9.79 47.40
C ASP A 111 -2.95 10.71 47.61
N HIS A 112 -2.42 11.34 46.54
CA HIS A 112 -1.37 12.36 46.67
C HIS A 112 -1.82 13.59 47.47
N ALA A 113 -3.06 14.06 47.28
CA ALA A 113 -3.59 15.21 48.01
C ALA A 113 -3.81 14.88 49.50
N LEU A 114 -4.25 13.67 49.81
CA LEU A 114 -4.43 13.17 51.18
C LEU A 114 -3.09 12.95 51.89
N LEU A 115 -2.08 12.39 51.20
CA LEU A 115 -0.73 12.19 51.72
C LEU A 115 0.00 13.51 51.95
N LEU A 116 -0.19 14.50 51.06
CA LEU A 116 0.33 15.85 51.24
C LEU A 116 -0.32 16.55 52.44
N ALA A 117 -1.63 16.42 52.61
CA ALA A 117 -2.33 16.95 53.78
C ALA A 117 -1.85 16.27 55.09
N LYS A 118 -1.62 14.96 55.08
CA LYS A 118 -1.05 14.23 56.23
C LYS A 118 0.39 14.64 56.56
N ALA A 119 1.25 14.83 55.55
CA ALA A 119 2.63 15.27 55.74
C ALA A 119 2.70 16.70 56.32
N LEU A 120 1.76 17.58 55.93
CA LEU A 120 1.71 18.98 56.38
C LEU A 120 1.10 19.16 57.79
N VAL A 121 0.35 18.19 58.29
CA VAL A 121 -0.34 18.21 59.60
C VAL A 121 0.45 17.48 60.71
N ALA A 122 1.59 16.85 60.39
CA ALA A 122 2.41 16.13 61.38
C ALA A 122 3.02 17.07 62.45
N PRO A 123 2.86 16.79 63.76
CA PRO A 123 3.33 17.68 64.83
C PRO A 123 4.86 17.71 64.96
N LYS A 124 5.41 18.87 65.38
CA LYS A 124 6.86 19.07 65.57
C LYS A 124 7.43 18.06 66.58
N GLY A 125 8.18 17.08 66.07
CA GLY A 125 8.86 16.04 66.85
C GLY A 125 8.76 14.62 66.28
N GLY A 126 7.83 14.37 65.36
CA GLY A 126 7.65 13.06 64.70
C GLY A 126 8.30 12.98 63.32
N SER A 127 9.64 13.11 63.24
CA SER A 127 10.35 13.09 61.95
C SER A 127 10.12 11.82 61.13
N GLY A 128 9.93 10.66 61.77
CA GLY A 128 9.72 9.38 61.07
C GLY A 128 8.40 9.23 60.33
N GLU A 129 7.29 9.83 60.82
CA GLU A 129 6.00 9.80 60.10
C GLU A 129 5.95 10.82 58.97
N HIS A 130 6.56 12.00 59.18
CA HIS A 130 6.70 13.02 58.15
C HIS A 130 7.58 12.52 56.99
N ASP A 131 8.76 11.99 57.31
CA ASP A 131 9.69 11.43 56.30
C ASP A 131 9.10 10.18 55.63
N GLY A 132 8.40 9.32 56.37
CA GLY A 132 7.72 8.15 55.82
C GLY A 132 6.52 8.47 54.91
N ALA A 133 5.86 9.61 55.12
CA ALA A 133 4.81 10.12 54.21
C ALA A 133 5.42 10.79 52.97
N LEU A 134 6.54 11.52 53.13
CA LEU A 134 7.26 12.15 52.01
C LEU A 134 7.94 11.12 51.10
N ILE A 135 8.55 10.07 51.65
CA ILE A 135 9.19 8.98 50.89
C ILE A 135 8.14 8.22 50.07
N ARG A 136 6.97 7.94 50.66
CA ARG A 136 5.85 7.30 49.95
C ARG A 136 5.26 8.19 48.85
N LEU A 137 5.20 9.50 49.09
CA LEU A 137 4.82 10.48 48.07
C LEU A 137 5.85 10.53 46.92
N LEU A 138 7.15 10.48 47.23
CA LEU A 138 8.25 10.49 46.27
C LEU A 138 8.31 9.21 45.42
N GLN A 139 8.16 8.03 46.04
CA GLN A 139 8.06 6.75 45.31
C GLN A 139 6.82 6.70 44.42
N ALA A 140 5.67 7.18 44.90
CA ALA A 140 4.46 7.28 44.07
C ALA A 140 4.62 8.27 42.89
N TRP A 141 5.46 9.30 43.03
CA TRP A 141 5.81 10.22 41.94
C TRP A 141 6.81 9.62 40.93
N GLU A 142 7.79 8.84 41.37
CA GLU A 142 8.68 8.05 40.49
C GLU A 142 7.89 7.04 39.67
N ASP A 143 6.99 6.28 40.30
CA ASP A 143 6.16 5.27 39.63
C ASP A 143 5.13 5.89 38.65
N SER A 144 4.75 7.15 38.88
CA SER A 144 3.88 7.91 37.98
C SER A 144 4.58 8.43 36.71
N GLY A 145 5.90 8.28 36.61
CA GLY A 145 6.71 8.70 35.46
C GLY A 145 7.05 10.19 35.42
N LEU A 146 6.82 10.93 36.52
CA LEU A 146 7.13 12.38 36.61
C LEU A 146 8.59 12.66 37.01
N LEU A 147 9.35 11.65 37.44
CA LEU A 147 10.80 11.69 37.66
C LEU A 147 11.49 10.63 36.78
N CYS A 148 12.59 10.99 36.10
CA CYS A 148 13.29 10.09 35.17
C CYS A 148 14.52 9.47 35.86
N SER A 149 14.57 8.14 35.95
CA SER A 149 15.52 7.31 36.71
C SER A 149 16.96 7.19 36.15
N LYS A 150 17.53 8.27 35.59
CA LYS A 150 18.92 8.29 35.09
C LYS A 150 19.79 9.46 35.61
N ALA A 151 19.60 9.87 36.86
CA ALA A 151 20.71 10.41 37.65
C ALA A 151 21.22 9.27 38.55
N ALA A 152 22.51 8.92 38.43
CA ALA A 152 23.10 7.63 38.84
C ALA A 152 23.37 7.47 40.36
N PRO A 153 24.11 6.45 40.85
CA PRO A 153 23.60 5.28 41.56
C PRO A 153 24.02 5.19 43.05
N GLY A 154 23.22 4.52 43.89
CA GLY A 154 23.67 4.01 45.21
C GLY A 154 22.55 3.95 46.27
N PRO A 155 22.59 2.99 47.22
CA PRO A 155 21.59 2.92 48.29
C PRO A 155 21.93 3.96 49.35
N ALA A 156 21.06 4.95 49.56
CA ALA A 156 21.20 5.87 50.68
C ALA A 156 20.48 5.29 51.91
N GLU A 157 21.26 4.79 52.87
CA GLU A 157 20.83 4.72 54.27
C GLU A 157 20.53 6.14 54.81
N PRO A 158 19.60 6.30 55.75
CA PRO A 158 19.07 7.60 56.15
C PRO A 158 20.11 8.42 56.92
N SER A 159 20.67 9.44 56.28
CA SER A 159 21.75 10.28 56.83
C SER A 159 21.30 11.46 57.71
N GLY A 160 20.00 11.59 58.02
CA GLY A 160 19.50 12.56 59.01
C GLY A 160 19.69 14.04 58.65
N LYS A 161 19.82 14.40 57.36
CA LYS A 161 19.92 15.79 56.90
C LYS A 161 18.80 16.13 55.90
N GLY A 162 17.65 16.58 56.41
CA GLY A 162 16.47 16.93 55.60
C GLY A 162 16.69 18.08 54.60
N LEU A 163 15.77 18.22 53.62
CA LEU A 163 15.56 19.25 52.57
C LEU A 163 16.77 19.82 51.78
N ALA A 164 18.01 19.53 52.16
CA ALA A 164 19.23 20.11 51.58
C ALA A 164 19.73 19.41 50.30
N GLU A 165 19.13 18.28 49.91
CA GLU A 165 19.44 17.57 48.66
C GLU A 165 18.48 17.90 47.50
N LEU A 166 17.42 18.69 47.75
CA LEU A 166 16.60 19.22 46.67
C LEU A 166 17.35 20.36 45.96
N SER A 167 17.13 20.52 44.65
CA SER A 167 17.74 21.62 43.91
C SER A 167 17.48 22.97 44.61
N PRO A 168 18.46 23.89 44.72
CA PRO A 168 18.35 25.10 45.53
C PRO A 168 17.12 25.97 45.22
N ARG A 169 16.61 25.90 43.98
CA ARG A 169 15.40 26.62 43.54
C ARG A 169 14.09 25.97 44.02
N LEU A 170 14.01 24.64 44.09
CA LEU A 170 12.82 23.93 44.57
C LEU A 170 12.74 23.99 46.10
N ALA A 171 13.88 23.80 46.77
CA ALA A 171 14.00 24.03 48.22
C ALA A 171 13.66 25.48 48.56
N GLY A 172 14.14 26.45 47.77
CA GLY A 172 13.80 27.87 47.93
C GLY A 172 12.31 28.17 47.72
N GLY A 173 11.65 27.59 46.72
CA GLY A 173 10.21 27.79 46.48
C GLY A 173 9.33 27.23 47.61
N ILE A 174 9.68 26.05 48.13
CA ILE A 174 8.98 25.41 49.24
C ILE A 174 9.26 26.15 50.56
N ASP A 175 10.49 26.58 50.81
CA ASP A 175 10.84 27.35 52.01
C ASP A 175 10.23 28.76 51.97
N THR A 176 10.05 29.36 50.79
CA THR A 176 9.34 30.65 50.61
C THR A 176 7.84 30.52 50.89
N LEU A 177 7.22 29.40 50.51
CA LEU A 177 5.82 29.08 50.84
C LEU A 177 5.65 28.80 52.35
N LEU A 178 6.59 28.10 52.98
CA LEU A 178 6.59 27.80 54.41
C LEU A 178 6.97 29.02 55.28
N GLN A 179 7.85 29.91 54.82
CA GLN A 179 8.17 31.18 55.51
C GLN A 179 7.04 32.20 55.39
N ARG A 180 6.32 32.27 54.27
CA ARG A 180 5.17 33.19 54.12
C ARG A 180 3.88 32.66 54.73
N SER A 181 3.70 31.35 54.89
CA SER A 181 2.61 30.82 55.73
C SER A 181 2.75 31.23 57.19
N ARG A 182 3.99 31.42 57.68
CA ARG A 182 4.27 32.02 59.01
C ARG A 182 3.95 33.52 59.07
N GLN A 183 3.98 34.25 57.95
CA GLN A 183 3.65 35.68 57.85
C GLN A 183 2.14 35.97 57.68
N LEU A 184 1.31 34.94 57.44
CA LEU A 184 -0.16 35.06 57.38
C LEU A 184 -0.85 34.88 58.75
N ARG A 185 -0.09 34.92 59.86
CA ARG A 185 -0.64 35.06 61.21
C ARG A 185 -1.15 36.49 61.40
N PRO A 186 -2.42 36.74 61.75
CA PRO A 186 -2.83 38.04 62.25
C PRO A 186 -2.06 38.34 63.55
N ALA A 187 -1.63 39.59 63.76
CA ALA A 187 -0.86 40.02 64.93
C ALA A 187 -1.62 39.98 66.29
N ALA A 188 -2.81 39.36 66.34
CA ALA A 188 -3.64 39.26 67.53
C ALA A 188 -4.07 37.80 67.77
N ALA A 189 -3.11 36.93 68.09
CA ALA A 189 -3.34 35.64 68.75
C ALA A 189 -1.98 35.07 69.19
N LEU A 190 -1.40 35.67 70.24
CA LEU A 190 -0.32 35.05 71.01
C LEU A 190 -0.97 34.15 72.06
N ASP A 191 -1.40 32.97 71.64
CA ASP A 191 -1.42 31.77 72.49
C ASP A 191 -1.45 30.54 71.59
N GLY A 192 -0.57 29.59 71.90
CA GLY A 192 -0.25 28.47 71.04
C GLY A 192 -1.38 27.45 70.96
N SER A 193 -2.27 27.60 69.98
CA SER A 193 -3.02 26.52 69.28
C SER A 193 -4.09 27.14 68.37
N SER A 194 -3.78 27.38 67.08
CA SER A 194 -4.79 27.82 66.11
C SER A 194 -4.75 26.96 64.83
N PRO A 195 -5.81 26.16 64.55
CA PRO A 195 -5.91 25.24 63.40
C PRO A 195 -6.33 25.89 62.07
N ALA A 196 -6.36 27.22 61.96
CA ALA A 196 -7.00 27.94 60.85
C ALA A 196 -6.34 27.73 59.46
N ALA A 197 -5.10 27.22 59.40
CA ALA A 197 -4.39 26.96 58.14
C ALA A 197 -4.77 25.61 57.48
N GLU A 198 -5.37 24.69 58.24
CA GLU A 198 -5.62 23.30 57.79
C GLU A 198 -6.91 23.17 56.95
N GLY A 199 -7.95 23.97 57.23
CA GLY A 199 -9.21 23.95 56.47
C GLY A 199 -9.11 24.48 55.03
N LEU A 200 -8.16 25.37 54.77
CA LEU A 200 -7.90 25.95 53.44
C LEU A 200 -7.28 24.90 52.48
N LEU A 201 -6.50 23.97 53.03
CA LEU A 201 -5.86 22.88 52.29
C LEU A 201 -6.84 21.77 51.91
N VAL A 202 -7.87 21.51 52.74
CA VAL A 202 -8.93 20.53 52.43
C VAL A 202 -9.83 20.98 51.28
N ILE A 203 -10.20 22.26 51.23
CA ILE A 203 -11.02 22.80 50.12
C ILE A 203 -10.19 22.86 48.83
N ALA A 204 -8.90 23.17 48.91
CA ALA A 204 -7.98 23.05 47.78
C ALA A 204 -7.84 21.59 47.30
N ALA A 205 -7.77 20.62 48.22
CA ALA A 205 -7.71 19.19 47.89
C ALA A 205 -9.00 18.68 47.21
N LEU A 206 -10.18 19.11 47.66
CA LEU A 206 -11.48 18.79 47.05
C LEU A 206 -11.61 19.36 45.62
N MET A 207 -11.06 20.55 45.38
CA MET A 207 -11.00 21.18 44.06
C MET A 207 -9.99 20.49 43.14
N MET A 208 -8.83 20.07 43.66
CA MET A 208 -7.82 19.32 42.91
C MET A 208 -8.25 17.88 42.57
N ALA A 209 -9.08 17.25 43.40
CA ALA A 209 -9.67 15.93 43.12
C ALA A 209 -10.73 15.96 42.00
N GLY A 210 -11.05 17.13 41.45
CA GLY A 210 -11.90 17.24 40.26
C GLY A 210 -13.38 16.95 40.50
N VAL A 211 -13.89 17.14 41.73
CA VAL A 211 -15.33 17.06 42.06
C VAL A 211 -16.08 18.26 41.48
N ALA A 212 -15.98 18.45 40.16
CA ALA A 212 -16.75 19.44 39.42
C ALA A 212 -18.13 18.85 39.09
N PRO A 213 -19.24 19.55 39.37
CA PRO A 213 -20.59 19.03 39.15
C PRO A 213 -20.96 19.16 37.66
N ARG A 214 -20.32 18.40 36.78
CA ARG A 214 -20.74 18.29 35.39
C ARG A 214 -21.90 17.28 35.30
N GLY A 215 -23.06 17.74 34.84
CA GLY A 215 -24.24 16.91 34.60
C GLY A 215 -25.41 17.07 35.58
N ARG A 216 -25.34 18.01 36.53
CA ARG A 216 -26.45 18.30 37.48
C ARG A 216 -27.21 19.57 37.08
N PRO A 217 -28.53 19.64 37.35
CA PRO A 217 -29.37 20.72 36.84
C PRO A 217 -28.97 22.07 37.43
N VAL A 218 -28.72 23.04 36.55
CA VAL A 218 -28.54 24.46 36.89
C VAL A 218 -29.74 25.22 36.34
N VAL A 219 -30.39 26.04 37.18
CA VAL A 219 -31.53 26.85 36.76
C VAL A 219 -31.17 28.31 36.88
N ARG A 220 -31.27 29.03 35.76
CA ARG A 220 -31.07 30.48 35.66
C ARG A 220 -32.40 31.18 35.45
N VAL A 221 -32.75 32.09 36.34
CA VAL A 221 -33.98 32.88 36.28
C VAL A 221 -33.61 34.36 36.16
N PRO A 222 -34.11 35.06 35.13
CA PRO A 222 -33.84 36.48 34.97
C PRO A 222 -34.65 37.25 36.01
N VAL A 223 -34.05 38.28 36.57
CA VAL A 223 -34.59 39.06 37.68
C VAL A 223 -34.43 40.54 37.41
N VAL A 224 -35.42 41.33 37.83
CA VAL A 224 -35.42 42.78 37.68
C VAL A 224 -35.79 43.41 39.01
N PHE A 225 -35.03 44.43 39.41
CA PHE A 225 -35.20 45.12 40.69
C PHE A 225 -35.25 46.63 40.49
N GLY A 226 -35.86 47.33 41.45
CA GLY A 226 -35.79 48.79 41.55
C GLY A 226 -34.57 49.18 42.38
N ARG A 227 -33.97 50.33 42.08
CA ARG A 227 -32.91 50.95 42.89
C ARG A 227 -33.53 52.04 43.77
N SER A 228 -33.02 52.20 45.00
CA SER A 228 -33.35 53.32 45.91
C SER A 228 -32.07 54.14 46.16
N PRO A 229 -32.12 55.48 46.26
CA PRO A 229 -30.93 56.32 46.38
C PRO A 229 -30.17 56.10 47.70
N GLY A 230 -28.84 56.23 47.63
CA GLY A 230 -27.94 56.22 48.80
C GLY A 230 -28.11 57.46 49.68
N ARG A 231 -27.55 57.42 50.91
CA ARG A 231 -27.61 58.51 51.91
C ARG A 231 -26.81 59.75 51.47
N SER A 232 -27.39 60.58 50.60
CA SER A 232 -27.11 62.02 50.48
C SER A 232 -28.19 62.60 49.57
N GLY A 233 -29.07 63.45 50.13
CA GLY A 233 -30.27 63.91 49.44
C GLY A 233 -29.97 64.90 48.31
N GLU A 234 -30.29 64.48 47.08
CA GLU A 234 -30.83 65.26 45.94
C GLU A 234 -31.27 64.21 44.87
N ILE A 235 -32.52 64.22 44.40
CA ILE A 235 -33.13 63.19 43.50
C ILE A 235 -32.83 63.57 42.03
N PRO A 236 -32.45 62.65 41.10
CA PRO A 236 -33.14 61.37 40.88
C PRO A 236 -32.26 60.12 40.78
N ALA A 237 -32.68 59.07 41.47
CA ALA A 237 -32.34 57.70 41.09
C ALA A 237 -33.61 56.86 41.08
N VAL A 238 -34.09 56.47 39.89
CA VAL A 238 -34.79 55.19 39.75
C VAL A 238 -34.45 54.52 38.41
N GLU A 239 -33.16 54.25 38.18
CA GLU A 239 -32.80 53.27 37.16
C GLU A 239 -33.01 51.86 37.70
N GLY A 240 -33.93 51.10 37.11
CA GLY A 240 -34.05 49.68 37.39
C GLY A 240 -32.85 48.90 36.82
N ALA A 241 -32.44 47.85 37.53
CA ALA A 241 -31.32 46.97 37.16
C ALA A 241 -31.80 45.57 36.79
N THR A 242 -31.06 44.90 35.90
CA THR A 242 -31.34 43.51 35.50
C THR A 242 -30.22 42.55 35.92
N GLY A 243 -30.60 41.34 36.29
CA GLY A 243 -29.67 40.29 36.67
C GLY A 243 -30.22 38.90 36.40
N VAL A 244 -29.44 37.88 36.76
CA VAL A 244 -29.80 36.47 36.66
C VAL A 244 -29.54 35.80 38.00
N LEU A 245 -30.58 35.23 38.59
CA LEU A 245 -30.50 34.33 39.73
C LEU A 245 -30.18 32.91 39.23
N GLU A 246 -29.06 32.36 39.65
CA GLU A 246 -28.62 31.00 39.32
C GLU A 246 -28.76 30.10 40.55
N LEU A 247 -29.47 28.98 40.42
CA LEU A 247 -29.61 27.93 41.43
C LEU A 247 -28.99 26.64 40.91
N ARG A 248 -28.23 25.93 41.76
CA ARG A 248 -27.50 24.70 41.43
C ARG A 248 -27.72 23.65 42.51
N GLU A 249 -27.97 22.41 42.09
CA GLU A 249 -28.13 21.27 43.01
C GLU A 249 -26.80 20.52 43.21
N PHE A 250 -26.48 20.21 44.48
CA PHE A 250 -25.29 19.47 44.92
C PHE A 250 -25.66 18.14 45.58
N ALA A 251 -24.69 17.22 45.65
CA ALA A 251 -24.85 15.97 46.39
C ALA A 251 -24.98 16.28 47.88
N PRO A 252 -25.91 15.64 48.61
CA PRO A 252 -25.92 15.76 50.06
C PRO A 252 -24.57 15.23 50.59
N GLY A 253 -23.82 16.11 51.25
CA GLY A 253 -22.59 15.77 51.96
C GLY A 253 -22.86 15.44 53.42
N PRO A 254 -21.81 15.14 54.21
CA PRO A 254 -21.92 14.93 55.65
C PRO A 254 -22.58 16.13 56.34
N ALA A 255 -23.31 15.88 57.43
CA ALA A 255 -23.98 16.93 58.20
C ALA A 255 -22.94 17.94 58.73
N GLY A 256 -23.23 19.24 58.60
CA GLY A 256 -22.33 20.34 59.02
C GLY A 256 -21.45 20.94 57.92
N LEU A 257 -21.37 20.32 56.74
CA LEU A 257 -20.49 20.79 55.65
C LEU A 257 -21.02 22.02 54.87
N TYR A 258 -22.31 22.37 54.99
CA TYR A 258 -22.95 23.45 54.20
C TYR A 258 -23.69 24.47 55.08
N PRO A 259 -23.58 25.79 54.79
CA PRO A 259 -24.23 26.84 55.59
C PRO A 259 -25.75 26.99 55.31
N ASP A 260 -26.52 27.44 56.31
CA ASP A 260 -27.94 27.80 56.16
C ASP A 260 -28.07 29.16 55.42
N PRO A 261 -28.85 29.28 54.33
CA PRO A 261 -29.00 30.54 53.62
C PRO A 261 -29.63 31.66 54.46
N ARG A 262 -30.20 31.36 55.62
CA ARG A 262 -30.68 32.36 56.61
C ARG A 262 -29.54 33.09 57.33
N THR A 263 -28.30 32.59 57.28
CA THR A 263 -27.15 33.12 58.03
C THR A 263 -26.06 33.73 57.13
N MET A 264 -26.31 33.91 55.83
CA MET A 264 -25.33 34.48 54.89
C MET A 264 -25.26 36.01 55.01
N ASP A 265 -24.07 36.55 55.27
CA ASP A 265 -23.83 38.00 55.33
C ASP A 265 -23.70 38.61 53.92
N GLY A 266 -24.43 39.72 53.67
CA GLY A 266 -24.42 40.45 52.38
C GLY A 266 -25.78 40.75 51.75
N VAL A 267 -26.90 40.21 52.26
CA VAL A 267 -28.27 40.51 51.75
C VAL A 267 -29.16 41.02 52.89
N ARG A 268 -29.00 42.28 53.29
CA ARG A 268 -29.79 42.87 54.39
C ARG A 268 -31.02 43.61 53.87
N SER A 269 -32.20 43.02 54.08
CA SER A 269 -33.51 43.66 53.87
C SER A 269 -33.94 44.36 55.18
N PRO A 270 -34.13 45.68 55.20
CA PRO A 270 -34.44 46.41 56.43
C PRO A 270 -35.77 46.03 57.11
N ASN A 271 -36.69 45.35 56.41
CA ASN A 271 -38.03 45.02 56.95
C ASN A 271 -38.30 43.51 57.15
N ALA A 272 -37.29 42.64 57.19
CA ALA A 272 -37.43 41.16 57.27
C ALA A 272 -38.28 40.48 56.16
N ARG A 273 -38.93 41.25 55.26
CA ARG A 273 -39.82 40.77 54.19
C ARG A 273 -39.10 39.95 53.14
N PHE A 274 -37.82 40.19 52.87
CA PHE A 274 -37.03 39.35 51.97
C PHE A 274 -36.72 37.97 52.57
N ALA A 275 -36.22 37.93 53.80
CA ALA A 275 -35.96 36.68 54.52
C ALA A 275 -37.26 35.89 54.73
N SER A 276 -38.36 36.57 55.01
CA SER A 276 -39.69 35.98 55.07
C SER A 276 -40.16 35.47 53.70
N ALA A 277 -40.07 36.25 52.61
CA ALA A 277 -40.46 35.79 51.27
C ALA A 277 -39.58 34.63 50.76
N LEU A 278 -38.30 34.61 51.12
CA LEU A 278 -37.37 33.51 50.86
C LEU A 278 -37.74 32.27 51.70
N ALA A 279 -38.03 32.45 52.98
CA ALA A 279 -38.49 31.39 53.88
C ALA A 279 -39.84 30.81 53.43
N THR A 280 -40.77 31.64 52.96
CA THR A 280 -42.06 31.25 52.38
C THR A 280 -41.88 30.53 51.05
N ALA A 281 -41.01 31.03 50.16
CA ALA A 281 -40.65 30.37 48.90
C ALA A 281 -40.02 28.99 49.16
N TRP A 282 -39.16 28.89 50.17
CA TRP A 282 -38.58 27.65 50.64
C TRP A 282 -39.66 26.74 51.21
N HIS A 283 -40.52 27.21 52.13
CA HIS A 283 -41.61 26.45 52.73
C HIS A 283 -42.62 25.90 51.71
N LEU A 284 -43.05 26.72 50.75
CA LEU A 284 -43.98 26.33 49.68
C LEU A 284 -43.40 25.23 48.77
N THR A 285 -42.08 25.02 48.80
CA THR A 285 -41.38 23.97 48.03
C THR A 285 -40.81 22.84 48.91
N ASN A 286 -40.74 23.05 50.23
CA ASN A 286 -40.04 22.22 51.22
C ASN A 286 -40.58 20.78 51.33
N ALA A 287 -41.86 20.55 51.03
CA ALA A 287 -42.43 19.20 51.02
C ALA A 287 -41.77 18.27 49.97
N GLN A 288 -41.10 18.81 48.94
CA GLN A 288 -40.42 18.04 47.88
C GLN A 288 -38.88 18.14 47.94
N ALA A 289 -38.30 18.84 48.91
CA ALA A 289 -36.87 19.15 48.96
C ALA A 289 -36.06 18.38 50.01
N LYS A 290 -36.69 17.49 50.80
CA LYS A 290 -35.98 16.68 51.82
C LYS A 290 -34.82 15.90 51.19
N GLY A 291 -33.59 16.18 51.64
CA GLY A 291 -32.36 15.46 51.25
C GLY A 291 -31.58 16.06 50.07
N ARG A 292 -31.86 17.28 49.61
CA ARG A 292 -31.13 17.94 48.50
C ARG A 292 -30.47 19.25 48.95
N CYS A 293 -29.19 19.46 48.61
CA CYS A 293 -28.46 20.70 48.86
C CYS A 293 -28.52 21.61 47.62
N VAL A 294 -28.97 22.87 47.79
CA VAL A 294 -29.10 23.84 46.70
C VAL A 294 -28.28 25.10 47.02
N VAL A 295 -27.34 25.44 46.14
CA VAL A 295 -26.55 26.67 46.21
C VAL A 295 -27.10 27.66 45.19
N TRP A 296 -27.15 28.94 45.54
CA TRP A 296 -27.64 29.99 44.65
C TRP A 296 -26.72 31.21 44.64
N ARG A 297 -26.76 31.96 43.53
CA ARG A 297 -26.06 33.24 43.37
C ARG A 297 -26.82 34.18 42.45
N ILE A 298 -26.59 35.49 42.57
CA ILE A 298 -27.12 36.50 41.66
C ILE A 298 -25.97 37.07 40.84
N ILE A 299 -26.14 37.12 39.53
CA ILE A 299 -25.18 37.71 38.59
C ILE A 299 -25.85 38.94 37.97
N LEU A 300 -25.32 40.12 38.23
CA LEU A 300 -25.84 41.36 37.66
C LEU A 300 -25.36 41.52 36.22
N SER A 301 -26.25 41.96 35.32
CA SER A 301 -25.99 41.95 33.87
C SER A 301 -25.56 43.31 33.31
N ASP A 302 -25.70 44.37 34.10
CA ASP A 302 -25.58 45.75 33.62
C ASP A 302 -24.33 46.50 34.11
N GLU A 303 -23.68 46.05 35.20
CA GLU A 303 -22.40 46.61 35.70
C GLU A 303 -21.58 45.54 36.48
N PRO A 304 -20.23 45.64 36.52
CA PRO A 304 -19.36 44.68 37.20
C PRO A 304 -19.20 44.87 38.72
N SER A 305 -19.67 45.98 39.30
CA SER A 305 -19.61 46.24 40.75
C SER A 305 -20.95 45.98 41.46
N ALA A 306 -20.92 45.29 42.60
CA ALA A 306 -22.12 44.95 43.36
C ALA A 306 -22.76 46.19 44.02
N PRO A 307 -24.08 46.42 43.89
CA PRO A 307 -24.77 47.54 44.54
C PRO A 307 -24.80 47.33 46.06
N GLU A 308 -24.65 48.41 46.83
CA GLU A 308 -24.66 48.39 48.31
C GLU A 308 -26.01 47.97 48.93
N ARG A 309 -27.13 48.11 48.19
CA ARG A 309 -28.47 47.73 48.65
C ARG A 309 -29.35 47.22 47.50
N ILE A 310 -29.95 46.04 47.65
CA ILE A 310 -30.93 45.46 46.71
C ILE A 310 -32.26 45.32 47.45
N GLU A 311 -33.34 45.96 46.96
CA GLU A 311 -34.67 45.77 47.51
C GLU A 311 -35.32 44.49 46.95
N GLY A 312 -35.55 43.53 47.86
CA GLY A 312 -35.69 42.10 47.54
C GLY A 312 -37.08 41.45 47.35
N PRO A 313 -38.25 42.11 47.29
CA PRO A 313 -39.52 41.37 47.16
C PRO A 313 -39.60 40.56 45.86
N SER A 314 -39.17 41.15 44.73
CA SER A 314 -39.15 40.49 43.41
C SER A 314 -38.20 39.28 43.34
N LEU A 315 -37.20 39.20 44.22
CA LEU A 315 -36.26 38.07 44.27
C LEU A 315 -36.94 36.81 44.82
N GLY A 316 -37.84 36.94 45.81
CA GLY A 316 -38.54 35.80 46.41
C GLY A 316 -39.36 35.01 45.40
N VAL A 317 -40.05 35.70 44.48
CA VAL A 317 -40.82 35.06 43.40
C VAL A 317 -39.91 34.36 42.39
N ALA A 318 -38.82 35.02 41.99
CA ALA A 318 -37.86 34.45 41.06
C ALA A 318 -37.15 33.22 41.65
N PHE A 319 -36.81 33.27 42.94
CA PHE A 319 -36.24 32.16 43.68
C PHE A 319 -37.24 31.00 43.80
N ALA A 320 -38.51 31.26 44.12
CA ALA A 320 -39.55 30.23 44.17
C ALA A 320 -39.76 29.54 42.81
N LEU A 321 -39.77 30.31 41.70
CA LEU A 321 -39.86 29.76 40.34
C LEU A 321 -38.61 28.96 39.95
N GLY A 322 -37.42 29.47 40.31
CA GLY A 322 -36.15 28.80 40.08
C GLY A 322 -36.03 27.48 40.83
N LEU A 323 -36.37 27.47 42.11
CA LEU A 323 -36.35 26.29 42.96
C LEU A 323 -37.40 25.26 42.50
N ARG A 324 -38.61 25.70 42.14
CA ARG A 324 -39.64 24.80 41.61
C ARG A 324 -39.25 24.20 40.25
N ALA A 325 -38.55 24.95 39.40
CA ALA A 325 -38.02 24.44 38.14
C ALA A 325 -36.86 23.45 38.36
N LEU A 326 -36.02 23.69 39.38
CA LEU A 326 -34.92 22.82 39.80
C LEU A 326 -35.48 21.50 40.36
N LEU A 327 -36.46 21.55 41.26
CA LEU A 327 -37.07 20.37 41.89
C LEU A 327 -37.89 19.49 40.92
N ARG A 328 -38.48 20.06 39.86
CA ARG A 328 -39.14 19.27 38.79
C ARG A 328 -38.17 18.62 37.81
N SER A 329 -36.87 18.97 37.84
CA SER A 329 -35.91 18.45 36.87
C SER A 329 -35.52 17.00 37.19
N ARG A 330 -35.78 16.07 36.26
CA ARG A 330 -35.26 14.70 36.35
C ARG A 330 -33.87 14.63 35.68
N PRO A 331 -32.89 13.93 36.27
CA PRO A 331 -31.49 13.94 35.80
C PRO A 331 -31.31 13.37 34.38
N ALA A 332 -32.20 12.50 33.91
CA ALA A 332 -32.09 11.83 32.61
C ALA A 332 -32.29 12.73 31.37
N VAL A 333 -32.75 13.98 31.52
CA VAL A 333 -32.99 14.91 30.37
C VAL A 333 -32.06 16.14 30.45
N GLY A 334 -30.94 16.05 31.17
CA GLY A 334 -30.00 17.16 31.35
C GLY A 334 -29.35 17.67 30.05
N ARG A 335 -29.00 16.77 29.11
CA ARG A 335 -28.21 17.15 27.92
C ARG A 335 -29.01 17.90 26.84
N LEU A 336 -30.31 17.68 26.71
CA LEU A 336 -31.14 18.41 25.73
C LEU A 336 -31.55 19.80 26.25
N ARG A 337 -31.52 20.02 27.57
CA ARG A 337 -32.02 21.26 28.19
C ARG A 337 -31.11 22.47 27.99
N ASP A 338 -29.79 22.29 27.95
CA ASP A 338 -28.86 23.41 27.68
C ASP A 338 -29.00 23.94 26.25
N ILE A 339 -29.49 23.12 25.32
CA ILE A 339 -29.80 23.49 23.93
C ILE A 339 -31.16 24.21 23.83
N PHE A 340 -32.15 23.86 24.67
CA PHE A 340 -33.49 24.48 24.64
C PHE A 340 -33.68 25.70 25.55
N PHE A 341 -32.73 25.98 26.46
CA PHE A 341 -32.74 27.15 27.35
C PHE A 341 -31.69 28.22 27.01
N GLY A 342 -30.92 28.06 25.93
CA GLY A 342 -30.34 29.18 25.18
C GLY A 342 -31.28 29.55 24.02
N PRO A 343 -31.63 30.82 23.75
CA PRO A 343 -31.10 32.09 24.26
C PRO A 343 -32.04 32.74 25.31
N ARG A 344 -31.42 33.49 26.24
CA ARG A 344 -32.00 34.24 27.40
C ARG A 344 -33.53 34.19 27.54
N PRO A 345 -34.09 33.63 28.63
CA PRO A 345 -35.53 33.70 28.89
C PRO A 345 -35.97 35.17 28.90
N ARG A 346 -36.72 35.57 27.86
CA ARG A 346 -37.16 36.97 27.71
C ARG A 346 -38.38 37.31 28.56
N THR A 347 -38.63 36.58 29.65
CA THR A 347 -39.80 36.80 30.51
C THR A 347 -39.37 36.85 31.96
N VAL A 348 -39.61 38.00 32.59
CA VAL A 348 -39.29 38.27 34.00
C VAL A 348 -40.58 38.35 34.80
N VAL A 349 -40.59 37.79 36.00
CA VAL A 349 -41.73 37.89 36.92
C VAL A 349 -41.33 38.78 38.10
N THR A 350 -42.17 39.76 38.44
CA THR A 350 -41.98 40.65 39.59
C THR A 350 -43.17 40.52 40.55
N GLY A 351 -42.91 40.61 41.86
CA GLY A 351 -43.95 40.42 42.89
C GLY A 351 -43.34 40.10 44.26
N ALA A 352 -44.07 40.37 45.35
CA ALA A 352 -43.78 39.74 46.66
C ALA A 352 -44.75 38.56 46.89
N LEU A 353 -44.34 37.59 47.71
CA LEU A 353 -45.15 36.41 48.05
C LEU A 353 -45.68 36.51 49.47
N ASP A 354 -46.97 36.20 49.66
CA ASP A 354 -47.53 35.87 50.97
C ASP A 354 -47.42 34.36 51.27
N MET A 355 -47.82 33.97 52.48
CA MET A 355 -47.79 32.57 52.95
C MET A 355 -48.66 31.62 52.12
N ASP A 356 -49.64 32.15 51.38
CA ASP A 356 -50.57 31.39 50.55
C ASP A 356 -50.17 31.36 49.05
N GLY A 357 -49.04 31.99 48.70
CA GLY A 357 -48.50 32.01 47.34
C GLY A 357 -49.19 33.01 46.40
N ARG A 358 -49.88 34.02 46.94
CA ARG A 358 -50.43 35.15 46.18
C ARG A 358 -49.38 36.23 45.94
N LEU A 359 -49.49 36.90 44.80
CA LEU A 359 -48.59 37.97 44.39
C LEU A 359 -49.06 39.30 44.97
N LEU A 360 -48.32 39.83 45.92
CA LEU A 360 -48.60 41.11 46.58
C LEU A 360 -48.06 42.30 45.76
N ARG A 361 -48.62 43.49 46.04
CA ARG A 361 -48.25 44.74 45.38
C ARG A 361 -46.78 45.10 45.62
N VAL A 362 -46.11 45.59 44.58
CA VAL A 362 -44.68 45.98 44.64
C VAL A 362 -44.51 47.46 44.30
N ALA A 363 -43.59 48.14 45.00
CA ALA A 363 -43.18 49.52 44.73
C ALA A 363 -42.28 49.65 43.49
N ASP A 364 -42.22 50.84 42.90
CA ASP A 364 -41.36 51.23 41.77
C ASP A 364 -41.46 50.31 40.53
N LEU A 365 -42.68 49.90 40.20
CA LEU A 365 -42.93 49.01 39.06
C LEU A 365 -42.52 49.66 37.71
N ASP A 366 -42.59 50.98 37.60
CA ASP A 366 -42.24 51.71 36.38
C ASP A 366 -40.75 51.60 36.05
N ALA A 367 -39.87 51.66 37.06
CA ALA A 367 -38.44 51.45 36.88
C ALA A 367 -38.10 50.00 36.47
N LYS A 368 -38.87 49.03 36.98
CA LYS A 368 -38.74 47.61 36.61
C LYS A 368 -39.22 47.36 35.17
N LEU A 369 -40.27 48.05 34.73
CA LEU A 369 -40.74 48.02 33.34
C LEU A 369 -39.71 48.62 32.38
N LEU A 370 -39.10 49.74 32.74
CA LEU A 370 -38.07 50.40 31.94
C LEU A 370 -36.83 49.51 31.77
N ALA A 371 -36.36 48.88 32.85
CA ALA A 371 -35.23 47.94 32.84
C ALA A 371 -35.54 46.69 32.00
N ALA A 372 -36.76 46.15 32.14
CA ALA A 372 -37.21 45.02 31.32
C ALA A 372 -37.22 45.38 29.82
N ARG A 373 -37.72 46.56 29.44
CA ARG A 373 -37.76 47.02 28.06
C ARG A 373 -36.37 47.22 27.45
N ARG A 374 -35.42 47.80 28.19
CA ARG A 374 -34.02 47.99 27.73
C ARG A 374 -33.36 46.69 27.30
N LYS A 375 -33.68 45.57 27.96
CA LYS A 375 -33.17 44.23 27.62
C LYS A 375 -34.11 43.38 26.77
N GLY A 376 -35.26 43.94 26.36
CA GLY A 376 -36.28 43.25 25.57
C GLY A 376 -36.92 42.07 26.32
N PHE A 377 -37.14 42.23 27.62
CA PHE A 377 -37.87 41.31 28.48
C PHE A 377 -39.36 41.67 28.54
N ARG A 378 -40.22 40.67 28.38
CA ARG A 378 -41.65 40.70 28.72
C ARG A 378 -41.80 40.56 30.23
N LEU A 379 -42.69 41.33 30.84
CA LEU A 379 -42.84 41.35 32.30
C LEU A 379 -44.15 40.69 32.73
N VAL A 380 -44.12 39.89 33.80
CA VAL A 380 -45.31 39.44 34.51
C VAL A 380 -45.36 40.16 35.86
N ALA A 381 -46.39 40.96 36.10
CA ALA A 381 -46.55 41.80 37.29
C ALA A 381 -47.71 41.33 38.18
N PRO A 382 -47.75 41.70 39.48
CA PRO A 382 -48.84 41.33 40.38
C PRO A 382 -50.17 41.98 39.99
N GLU A 383 -51.27 41.25 40.06
CA GLU A 383 -52.62 41.78 39.80
C GLU A 383 -52.95 43.06 40.60
N PRO A 384 -52.57 43.20 41.89
CA PRO A 384 -52.81 44.43 42.66
C PRO A 384 -52.09 45.69 42.12
N ASN A 385 -51.10 45.54 41.24
CA ASN A 385 -50.42 46.68 40.58
C ASN A 385 -51.16 47.18 39.32
N ARG A 386 -52.21 46.48 38.86
CA ARG A 386 -52.86 46.74 37.56
C ARG A 386 -53.39 48.16 37.41
N LEU A 387 -54.00 48.72 38.47
CA LEU A 387 -54.56 50.08 38.48
C LEU A 387 -53.50 51.20 38.36
N GLY A 388 -52.27 50.96 38.85
CA GLY A 388 -51.18 51.94 38.78
C GLY A 388 -50.44 51.98 37.44
N VAL A 389 -50.46 50.89 36.67
CA VAL A 389 -49.77 50.78 35.37
C VAL A 389 -50.60 51.40 34.23
N SER A 390 -51.93 51.40 34.37
CA SER A 390 -52.88 51.92 33.37
C SER A 390 -52.79 53.43 33.12
N ALA A 391 -52.18 54.21 34.02
CA ALA A 391 -52.01 55.66 33.84
C ALA A 391 -50.71 56.06 33.12
N ALA A 392 -49.74 55.14 32.95
CA ALA A 392 -48.39 55.48 32.45
C ALA A 392 -47.81 54.50 31.39
N ALA A 393 -48.58 53.52 30.89
CA ALA A 393 -48.02 52.46 30.01
C ALA A 393 -48.30 52.66 28.49
N PRO A 394 -47.26 52.59 27.62
CA PRO A 394 -47.42 52.36 26.19
C PRO A 394 -47.48 50.85 25.84
N ARG A 395 -48.47 50.46 25.03
CA ARG A 395 -48.81 49.13 24.45
C ARG A 395 -48.96 47.95 25.45
N SER A 396 -50.19 47.43 25.56
CA SER A 396 -50.62 46.33 26.43
C SER A 396 -50.02 44.94 26.14
N GLY A 397 -49.14 44.79 25.16
CA GLY A 397 -48.62 43.48 24.70
C GLY A 397 -47.46 42.90 25.52
N ASP A 398 -46.71 43.73 26.25
CA ASP A 398 -45.44 43.32 26.88
C ASP A 398 -45.52 43.05 28.39
N VAL A 399 -46.68 43.31 29.02
CA VAL A 399 -46.93 43.06 30.45
C VAL A 399 -48.16 42.17 30.64
N ARG A 400 -48.03 41.09 31.42
CA ARG A 400 -49.18 40.29 31.88
C ARG A 400 -49.33 40.37 33.39
N PHE A 401 -50.57 40.45 33.87
CA PHE A 401 -50.84 40.47 35.30
C PHE A 401 -51.20 39.05 35.81
N ALA A 402 -50.72 38.73 37.00
CA ALA A 402 -50.97 37.44 37.65
C ALA A 402 -51.31 37.67 39.12
N ALA A 403 -52.38 37.01 39.60
CA ALA A 403 -52.79 37.07 41.00
C ALA A 403 -52.04 36.06 41.87
N THR A 404 -51.63 34.92 41.31
CA THR A 404 -50.95 33.84 42.04
C THR A 404 -49.65 33.41 41.38
N LEU A 405 -48.74 32.81 42.16
CA LEU A 405 -47.49 32.24 41.66
C LEU A 405 -47.71 31.18 40.57
N ARG A 406 -48.82 30.43 40.64
CA ARG A 406 -49.16 29.40 39.64
C ARG A 406 -49.57 30.00 38.30
N ASP A 407 -50.27 31.12 38.31
CA ASP A 407 -50.67 31.81 37.08
C ASP A 407 -49.47 32.48 36.40
N ALA A 408 -48.56 33.08 37.18
CA ALA A 408 -47.31 33.62 36.67
C ALA A 408 -46.42 32.54 36.01
N ASP A 409 -46.32 31.36 36.61
CA ASP A 409 -45.60 30.20 36.03
C ASP A 409 -46.26 29.70 34.73
N ARG A 410 -47.60 29.68 34.65
CA ARG A 410 -48.33 29.27 33.45
C ARG A 410 -48.08 30.22 32.27
N TYR A 411 -48.15 31.53 32.49
CA TYR A 411 -47.88 32.53 31.45
C TYR A 411 -46.43 32.53 30.97
N ALA A 412 -45.47 32.32 31.88
CA ALA A 412 -44.07 32.21 31.51
C ALA A 412 -43.76 30.95 30.67
N ARG A 413 -44.55 29.87 30.78
CA ARG A 413 -44.33 28.60 30.07
C ARG A 413 -44.94 28.53 28.66
N GLN A 414 -46.16 29.03 28.46
CA GLN A 414 -46.83 28.97 27.14
C GLN A 414 -46.03 29.68 26.03
N LEU A 415 -45.35 30.78 26.36
CA LEU A 415 -44.53 31.53 25.40
C LEU A 415 -43.17 30.85 25.08
N ARG A 416 -42.73 29.86 25.86
CA ARG A 416 -41.46 29.13 25.67
C ARG A 416 -41.61 27.91 24.77
N ALA A 417 -42.76 27.22 24.81
CA ALA A 417 -42.98 25.97 24.08
C ALA A 417 -42.98 26.12 22.55
N GLY A 418 -43.49 27.23 22.01
CA GLY A 418 -43.58 27.42 20.55
C GLY A 418 -42.24 27.52 19.82
N ARG A 419 -41.19 28.09 20.44
CA ARG A 419 -39.85 28.19 19.83
C ARG A 419 -39.06 26.89 19.89
N ILE A 420 -39.30 26.09 20.94
CA ILE A 420 -38.65 24.79 21.16
C ILE A 420 -39.05 23.81 20.07
N VAL A 421 -40.34 23.74 19.73
CA VAL A 421 -40.85 22.83 18.69
C VAL A 421 -40.25 23.17 17.32
N VAL A 422 -40.20 24.45 16.94
CA VAL A 422 -39.64 24.86 15.64
C VAL A 422 -38.14 24.59 15.57
N THR A 423 -37.38 24.90 16.62
CA THR A 423 -35.92 24.69 16.63
C THR A 423 -35.57 23.19 16.65
N ALA A 424 -36.33 22.38 17.39
CA ALA A 424 -36.18 20.92 17.40
C ALA A 424 -36.47 20.31 16.02
N LEU A 425 -37.52 20.79 15.34
CA LEU A 425 -37.87 20.34 13.99
C LEU A 425 -36.79 20.73 12.96
N VAL A 426 -36.22 21.94 13.05
CA VAL A 426 -35.12 22.36 12.17
C VAL A 426 -33.86 21.55 12.42
N LEU A 427 -33.48 21.32 13.69
CA LEU A 427 -32.29 20.53 14.02
C LEU A 427 -32.46 19.07 13.60
N ALA A 428 -33.63 18.48 13.83
CA ALA A 428 -33.96 17.13 13.38
C ALA A 428 -33.93 17.03 11.84
N ALA A 429 -34.43 18.04 11.12
CA ALA A 429 -34.36 18.08 9.66
C ALA A 429 -32.90 18.16 9.16
N VAL A 430 -32.04 18.98 9.79
CA VAL A 430 -30.62 19.11 9.41
C VAL A 430 -29.83 17.83 9.73
N THR A 431 -30.02 17.22 10.90
CA THR A 431 -29.32 15.97 11.25
C THR A 431 -29.80 14.80 10.40
N THR A 432 -31.10 14.71 10.11
CA THR A 432 -31.64 13.70 9.18
C THR A 432 -31.11 13.92 7.77
N GLY A 433 -31.01 15.18 7.32
CA GLY A 433 -30.40 15.54 6.04
C GLY A 433 -28.93 15.16 5.95
N ALA A 434 -28.12 15.49 6.98
CA ALA A 434 -26.71 15.13 7.03
C ALA A 434 -26.48 13.62 7.13
N PHE A 435 -27.30 12.91 7.92
CA PHE A 435 -27.24 11.45 8.01
C PHE A 435 -27.65 10.79 6.68
N ALA A 436 -28.68 11.30 5.99
CA ALA A 436 -29.09 10.80 4.68
C ALA A 436 -28.00 11.04 3.62
N LEU A 437 -27.31 12.18 3.64
CA LEU A 437 -26.17 12.43 2.74
C LEU A 437 -24.99 11.50 3.05
N HIS A 438 -24.64 11.33 4.33
CA HIS A 438 -23.57 10.41 4.72
C HIS A 438 -23.88 8.96 4.37
N GLN A 439 -25.12 8.51 4.60
CA GLN A 439 -25.60 7.18 4.18
C GLN A 439 -25.58 7.04 2.66
N ARG A 440 -25.96 8.08 1.92
CA ARG A 440 -25.88 8.08 0.45
C ARG A 440 -24.44 7.96 -0.03
N ASP A 441 -23.49 8.64 0.59
CA ASP A 441 -22.08 8.58 0.22
C ASP A 441 -21.44 7.23 0.59
N LEU A 442 -21.78 6.66 1.75
CA LEU A 442 -21.38 5.31 2.12
C LEU A 442 -21.98 4.27 1.16
N ALA A 443 -23.27 4.37 0.82
CA ALA A 443 -23.94 3.46 -0.11
C ALA A 443 -23.33 3.55 -1.51
N ARG A 444 -23.01 4.76 -2.00
CA ARG A 444 -22.31 4.97 -3.28
C ARG A 444 -20.93 4.34 -3.27
N THR A 445 -20.16 4.53 -2.20
CA THR A 445 -18.82 3.95 -2.04
C THR A 445 -18.89 2.43 -2.03
N GLN A 446 -19.84 1.85 -1.29
CA GLN A 446 -20.07 0.40 -1.26
C GLN A 446 -20.50 -0.16 -2.62
N GLN A 447 -21.40 0.52 -3.33
CA GLN A 447 -21.82 0.13 -4.68
C GLN A 447 -20.64 0.17 -5.66
N GLN A 448 -19.78 1.19 -5.58
CA GLN A 448 -18.60 1.30 -6.44
C GLN A 448 -17.60 0.19 -6.16
N ILE A 449 -17.30 -0.10 -4.88
CA ILE A 449 -16.43 -1.22 -4.49
C ILE A 449 -17.00 -2.55 -4.99
N ALA A 450 -18.31 -2.78 -4.80
CA ALA A 450 -18.96 -4.00 -5.25
C ALA A 450 -18.91 -4.17 -6.78
N LEU A 451 -19.13 -3.09 -7.53
CA LEU A 451 -19.02 -3.10 -8.99
C LEU A 451 -17.59 -3.44 -9.44
N ILE A 452 -16.57 -2.79 -8.87
CA ILE A 452 -15.16 -3.06 -9.19
C ILE A 452 -14.84 -4.53 -8.90
N SER A 453 -15.19 -5.03 -7.70
CA SER A 453 -14.96 -6.44 -7.34
C SER A 453 -15.67 -7.42 -8.27
N GLN A 454 -16.87 -7.10 -8.74
CA GLN A 454 -17.59 -7.94 -9.69
C GLN A 454 -16.90 -7.97 -11.06
N VAL A 455 -16.45 -6.82 -11.56
CA VAL A 455 -15.73 -6.70 -12.84
C VAL A 455 -14.40 -7.46 -12.78
N THR A 456 -13.60 -7.27 -11.72
CA THR A 456 -12.32 -7.98 -11.54
C THR A 456 -12.53 -9.49 -11.40
N ALA A 457 -13.51 -9.93 -10.60
CA ALA A 457 -13.82 -11.36 -10.47
C ALA A 457 -14.25 -11.98 -11.80
N ARG A 458 -14.91 -11.21 -12.68
CA ARG A 458 -15.30 -11.68 -14.00
C ARG A 458 -14.12 -11.80 -14.95
N ALA A 459 -13.19 -10.84 -14.91
CA ALA A 459 -11.92 -10.95 -15.63
C ALA A 459 -11.14 -12.20 -15.19
N ASP A 460 -11.07 -12.45 -13.87
CA ASP A 460 -10.39 -13.62 -13.31
C ASP A 460 -11.00 -14.95 -13.78
N GLN A 461 -12.33 -15.03 -13.88
CA GLN A 461 -13.02 -16.20 -14.46
C GLN A 461 -12.74 -16.38 -15.94
N LEU A 462 -12.64 -15.29 -16.69
CA LEU A 462 -12.38 -15.31 -18.12
C LEU A 462 -10.94 -15.70 -18.44
N ARG A 463 -9.97 -15.34 -17.60
CA ARG A 463 -8.53 -15.48 -17.88
C ARG A 463 -8.09 -16.89 -18.28
N ALA A 464 -8.76 -17.94 -17.79
CA ALA A 464 -8.48 -19.33 -18.17
C ALA A 464 -9.16 -19.81 -19.48
N THR A 465 -10.19 -19.10 -19.94
CA THR A 465 -11.04 -19.49 -21.08
C THR A 465 -10.94 -18.55 -22.29
N ASP A 466 -10.76 -17.26 -22.03
CA ASP A 466 -10.64 -16.19 -23.01
C ASP A 466 -9.77 -15.06 -22.40
N PRO A 467 -8.44 -15.22 -22.41
CA PRO A 467 -7.52 -14.25 -21.81
C PRO A 467 -7.58 -12.87 -22.51
N SER A 468 -7.90 -12.82 -23.80
CA SER A 468 -8.07 -11.57 -24.56
C SER A 468 -9.28 -10.77 -24.08
N LEU A 469 -10.42 -11.43 -23.90
CA LEU A 469 -11.59 -10.78 -23.31
C LEU A 469 -11.33 -10.39 -21.86
N ALA A 470 -10.64 -11.22 -21.07
CA ALA A 470 -10.25 -10.87 -19.70
C ALA A 470 -9.44 -9.57 -19.65
N ALA A 471 -8.40 -9.43 -20.48
CA ALA A 471 -7.60 -8.21 -20.58
C ALA A 471 -8.45 -6.98 -20.97
N ARG A 472 -9.43 -7.14 -21.86
CA ARG A 472 -10.41 -6.07 -22.20
C ARG A 472 -11.30 -5.71 -21.01
N VAL A 473 -11.69 -6.68 -20.18
CA VAL A 473 -12.45 -6.42 -18.95
C VAL A 473 -11.58 -5.70 -17.91
N ASP A 474 -10.29 -6.04 -17.79
CA ASP A 474 -9.38 -5.37 -16.86
C ASP A 474 -9.12 -3.89 -17.23
N ILE A 475 -9.24 -3.52 -18.52
CA ILE A 475 -9.25 -2.10 -18.92
C ILE A 475 -10.45 -1.37 -18.30
N GLU A 476 -11.63 -1.98 -18.28
CA GLU A 476 -12.80 -1.40 -17.62
C GLU A 476 -12.65 -1.37 -16.10
N ALA A 477 -12.05 -2.41 -15.50
CA ALA A 477 -11.73 -2.41 -14.07
C ALA A 477 -10.80 -1.24 -13.70
N TYR A 478 -9.82 -0.95 -14.55
CA TYR A 478 -8.92 0.20 -14.39
C TYR A 478 -9.65 1.54 -14.58
N ARG A 479 -10.53 1.66 -15.57
CA ARG A 479 -11.35 2.88 -15.76
C ARG A 479 -12.22 3.19 -14.54
N LEU A 480 -12.72 2.17 -13.86
CA LEU A 480 -13.52 2.32 -12.63
C LEU A 480 -12.65 2.65 -11.40
N ASN A 481 -11.42 2.16 -11.36
CA ASN A 481 -10.46 2.39 -10.28
C ASN A 481 -9.01 2.39 -10.79
N PRO A 482 -8.45 3.56 -11.16
CA PRO A 482 -7.14 3.67 -11.79
C PRO A 482 -5.96 3.58 -10.81
N ALA A 483 -6.08 2.79 -9.74
CA ALA A 483 -5.05 2.63 -8.72
C ALA A 483 -4.98 1.20 -8.16
N GLY A 484 -3.83 0.84 -7.58
CA GLY A 484 -3.61 -0.47 -6.95
C GLY A 484 -3.58 -1.61 -7.97
N ASP A 485 -4.26 -2.72 -7.68
CA ASP A 485 -4.16 -3.97 -8.44
C ASP A 485 -4.57 -3.84 -9.92
N SER A 486 -5.54 -2.98 -10.27
CA SER A 486 -5.93 -2.77 -11.66
C SER A 486 -4.79 -2.22 -12.53
N TYR A 487 -3.86 -1.46 -11.93
CA TYR A 487 -2.68 -0.92 -12.60
C TYR A 487 -1.70 -2.04 -12.99
N THR A 488 -1.31 -2.85 -12.01
CA THR A 488 -0.37 -3.96 -12.23
C THR A 488 -0.95 -5.07 -13.08
N ARG A 489 -2.26 -5.32 -12.99
CA ARG A 489 -2.98 -6.29 -13.86
C ARG A 489 -2.86 -5.91 -15.34
N LEU A 490 -3.04 -4.64 -15.69
CA LEU A 490 -2.91 -4.20 -17.08
C LEU A 490 -1.48 -4.33 -17.60
N ILE A 491 -0.49 -4.01 -16.77
CA ILE A 491 0.92 -4.22 -17.12
C ILE A 491 1.18 -5.71 -17.38
N GLU A 492 0.71 -6.58 -16.50
CA GLU A 492 0.84 -8.02 -16.71
C GLU A 492 0.14 -8.51 -17.98
N ASP A 493 -1.12 -8.12 -18.20
CA ASP A 493 -1.91 -8.62 -19.32
C ASP A 493 -1.36 -8.12 -20.67
N ALA A 494 -0.79 -6.91 -20.72
CA ALA A 494 -0.05 -6.44 -21.90
C ALA A 494 1.23 -7.25 -22.19
N ASN A 495 1.82 -7.87 -21.17
CA ASN A 495 3.02 -8.69 -21.29
C ASN A 495 2.72 -10.21 -21.32
N LYS A 496 1.45 -10.60 -21.42
CA LYS A 496 1.02 -11.99 -21.65
C LYS A 496 0.66 -12.19 -23.12
N PRO A 497 0.86 -13.41 -23.66
CA PRO A 497 0.34 -13.74 -24.99
C PRO A 497 -1.19 -13.72 -24.99
N LEU A 498 -1.77 -12.78 -25.74
CA LEU A 498 -3.23 -12.64 -25.89
C LEU A 498 -3.64 -13.14 -27.29
N PRO A 499 -4.56 -14.10 -27.41
CA PRO A 499 -4.96 -14.65 -28.70
C PRO A 499 -6.01 -13.79 -29.41
N THR A 500 -5.81 -13.51 -30.70
CA THR A 500 -6.91 -13.12 -31.61
C THR A 500 -7.65 -14.38 -32.07
N VAL A 501 -8.98 -14.35 -32.14
CA VAL A 501 -9.78 -15.54 -32.44
C VAL A 501 -10.37 -15.45 -33.84
N LEU A 502 -9.98 -16.37 -34.71
CA LEU A 502 -10.56 -16.53 -36.04
C LEU A 502 -11.73 -17.50 -35.99
N ASP A 503 -12.91 -16.95 -36.20
CA ASP A 503 -14.15 -17.69 -36.43
C ASP A 503 -14.35 -17.99 -37.92
N GLY A 504 -15.17 -19.01 -38.21
CA GLY A 504 -15.58 -19.32 -39.57
C GLY A 504 -15.95 -20.77 -39.78
N PHE A 505 -15.34 -21.70 -39.04
CA PHE A 505 -15.64 -23.12 -39.16
C PHE A 505 -16.79 -23.52 -38.23
N SER A 506 -17.73 -24.30 -38.76
CA SER A 506 -18.81 -24.88 -37.95
C SER A 506 -18.39 -26.18 -37.27
N HIS A 507 -17.33 -26.83 -37.79
CA HIS A 507 -16.77 -28.10 -37.34
C HIS A 507 -15.23 -28.03 -37.23
N SER A 508 -14.58 -29.18 -37.04
CA SER A 508 -13.16 -29.28 -36.69
C SER A 508 -12.21 -28.75 -37.77
N VAL A 509 -11.22 -28.00 -37.32
CA VAL A 509 -10.03 -27.55 -38.05
C VAL A 509 -8.93 -28.60 -37.86
N HIS A 510 -8.39 -29.09 -38.97
CA HIS A 510 -7.43 -30.20 -39.00
C HIS A 510 -6.00 -29.76 -39.29
N LYS A 511 -5.81 -28.63 -39.96
CA LYS A 511 -4.48 -28.09 -40.28
C LYS A 511 -4.51 -26.56 -40.31
N VAL A 512 -3.45 -25.93 -39.84
CA VAL A 512 -3.16 -24.50 -40.01
C VAL A 512 -1.73 -24.36 -40.50
N ALA A 513 -1.49 -23.42 -41.41
CA ALA A 513 -0.16 -23.14 -41.94
C ALA A 513 -0.07 -21.67 -42.33
N PHE A 514 1.05 -21.04 -41.99
CA PHE A 514 1.41 -19.74 -42.56
C PHE A 514 2.08 -19.93 -43.92
N SER A 515 1.87 -18.99 -44.83
CA SER A 515 2.65 -18.89 -46.05
C SER A 515 4.13 -18.64 -45.70
N PRO A 516 5.08 -19.07 -46.56
CA PRO A 516 6.50 -18.87 -46.32
C PRO A 516 6.89 -17.40 -46.16
N ASP A 517 6.18 -16.44 -46.75
CA ASP A 517 6.42 -15.00 -46.55
C ASP A 517 5.80 -14.45 -45.26
N GLY A 518 4.98 -15.24 -44.56
CA GLY A 518 4.26 -14.86 -43.34
C GLY A 518 3.06 -13.94 -43.56
N ARG A 519 2.73 -13.59 -44.81
CA ARG A 519 1.67 -12.63 -45.15
C ARG A 519 0.30 -13.25 -45.27
N MET A 520 0.20 -14.58 -45.26
CA MET A 520 -1.06 -15.29 -45.34
C MET A 520 -1.10 -16.44 -44.34
N LEU A 521 -2.29 -16.68 -43.79
CA LEU A 521 -2.61 -17.89 -43.02
C LEU A 521 -3.64 -18.68 -43.81
N ALA A 522 -3.42 -20.00 -43.94
CA ALA A 522 -4.45 -20.93 -44.36
C ALA A 522 -4.88 -21.81 -43.18
N ALA A 523 -6.17 -22.12 -43.10
CA ALA A 523 -6.72 -23.13 -42.20
C ALA A 523 -7.65 -24.09 -42.95
N ALA A 524 -7.42 -25.39 -42.82
CA ALA A 524 -8.22 -26.46 -43.41
C ALA A 524 -9.15 -27.07 -42.35
N GLY A 525 -10.44 -27.20 -42.68
CA GLY A 525 -11.45 -27.73 -41.78
C GLY A 525 -12.77 -28.04 -42.50
N HIS A 526 -13.87 -28.10 -41.74
CA HIS A 526 -15.20 -28.42 -42.25
C HIS A 526 -16.23 -27.34 -41.89
N ASP A 527 -17.18 -27.10 -42.79
CA ASP A 527 -18.21 -26.04 -42.67
C ASP A 527 -19.64 -26.54 -42.52
N ASP A 528 -19.92 -27.83 -42.71
CA ASP A 528 -21.23 -28.44 -42.47
C ASP A 528 -21.13 -29.89 -41.98
N ALA A 529 -22.27 -30.46 -41.59
CA ALA A 529 -22.39 -31.86 -41.15
C ALA A 529 -22.29 -32.86 -42.33
N GLU A 530 -22.34 -32.38 -43.57
CA GLU A 530 -22.19 -33.17 -44.80
C GLU A 530 -20.72 -33.34 -45.23
N ASP A 531 -19.78 -32.98 -44.35
CA ASP A 531 -18.34 -33.22 -44.51
C ASP A 531 -17.72 -32.46 -45.70
N THR A 532 -18.27 -31.28 -46.05
CA THR A 532 -17.64 -30.40 -47.04
C THR A 532 -16.37 -29.78 -46.46
N GLY A 533 -15.24 -30.36 -46.86
CA GLY A 533 -13.93 -29.83 -46.53
C GLY A 533 -13.68 -28.50 -47.23
N ILE A 534 -13.02 -27.59 -46.52
CA ILE A 534 -12.71 -26.26 -47.00
C ILE A 534 -11.34 -25.80 -46.51
N VAL A 535 -10.73 -24.90 -47.27
CA VAL A 535 -9.57 -24.12 -46.84
C VAL A 535 -9.95 -22.65 -46.86
N ARG A 536 -9.74 -21.97 -45.73
CA ARG A 536 -9.89 -20.52 -45.62
C ARG A 536 -8.53 -19.85 -45.58
N PHE A 537 -8.48 -18.65 -46.14
CA PHE A 537 -7.29 -17.81 -46.19
C PHE A 537 -7.53 -16.49 -45.45
N TRP A 538 -6.50 -16.00 -44.77
CA TRP A 538 -6.48 -14.69 -44.14
C TRP A 538 -5.20 -13.93 -44.50
N ASP A 539 -5.33 -12.62 -44.73
CA ASP A 539 -4.22 -11.69 -44.81
C ASP A 539 -3.65 -11.49 -43.41
N MET A 540 -2.36 -11.75 -43.27
CA MET A 540 -1.57 -11.65 -42.05
C MET A 540 -0.55 -10.51 -42.12
N THR A 541 -0.68 -9.58 -43.07
CA THR A 541 0.14 -8.36 -43.14
C THR A 541 0.06 -7.57 -41.82
N ASN A 542 -1.09 -7.61 -41.14
CA ASN A 542 -1.22 -7.24 -39.73
C ASN A 542 -1.77 -8.44 -38.94
N PRO A 543 -0.92 -9.24 -38.26
CA PRO A 543 -1.36 -10.44 -37.55
C PRO A 543 -2.38 -10.19 -36.44
N ALA A 544 -2.45 -8.96 -35.93
CA ALA A 544 -3.38 -8.58 -34.87
C ALA A 544 -4.78 -8.24 -35.40
N HIS A 545 -4.90 -7.94 -36.70
CA HIS A 545 -6.16 -7.67 -37.39
C HIS A 545 -6.21 -8.45 -38.72
N PRO A 546 -6.27 -9.79 -38.65
CA PRO A 546 -6.31 -10.65 -39.82
C PRO A 546 -7.61 -10.44 -40.63
N VAL A 547 -7.48 -10.39 -41.95
CA VAL A 547 -8.63 -10.14 -42.85
C VAL A 547 -8.89 -11.37 -43.72
N PRO A 548 -10.12 -11.93 -43.76
CA PRO A 548 -10.44 -13.03 -44.65
C PRO A 548 -10.18 -12.68 -46.13
N LEU A 549 -9.55 -13.60 -46.87
CA LEU A 549 -9.21 -13.45 -48.29
C LEU A 549 -10.16 -14.28 -49.15
N GLY A 550 -11.15 -13.62 -49.74
CA GLY A 550 -12.12 -14.24 -50.65
C GLY A 550 -13.04 -15.29 -50.02
N GLU A 551 -13.67 -16.09 -50.86
CA GLU A 551 -14.52 -17.21 -50.44
C GLU A 551 -13.68 -18.46 -50.10
N PRO A 552 -14.12 -19.33 -49.17
CA PRO A 552 -13.40 -20.55 -48.83
C PRO A 552 -13.19 -21.45 -50.05
N LEU A 553 -11.97 -21.95 -50.24
CA LEU A 553 -11.65 -22.97 -51.24
C LEU A 553 -12.30 -24.29 -50.83
N ARG A 554 -13.25 -24.78 -51.62
CA ARG A 554 -13.91 -26.07 -51.38
C ARG A 554 -13.02 -27.22 -51.86
N VAL A 555 -12.68 -28.11 -50.93
CA VAL A 555 -11.85 -29.30 -51.17
C VAL A 555 -12.47 -30.47 -50.39
N PRO A 556 -13.05 -31.49 -51.06
CA PRO A 556 -13.76 -32.57 -50.38
C PRO A 556 -12.98 -33.15 -49.19
N GLY A 557 -13.57 -33.12 -48.00
CA GLY A 557 -13.01 -33.63 -46.75
C GLY A 557 -11.52 -33.34 -46.47
N ALA A 558 -11.00 -32.12 -46.63
CA ALA A 558 -9.55 -31.84 -46.56
C ALA A 558 -8.92 -31.91 -45.15
N PRO A 559 -8.19 -32.98 -44.76
CA PRO A 559 -7.53 -33.04 -43.44
C PRO A 559 -6.15 -32.38 -43.42
N SER A 560 -5.53 -32.09 -44.57
CA SER A 560 -4.12 -31.67 -44.63
C SER A 560 -3.84 -30.76 -45.82
N MET A 561 -2.87 -29.87 -45.64
CA MET A 561 -2.39 -28.95 -46.67
C MET A 561 -0.94 -28.53 -46.39
N VAL A 562 -0.23 -28.12 -47.45
CA VAL A 562 1.13 -27.57 -47.37
C VAL A 562 1.36 -26.52 -48.46
N PHE A 563 2.02 -25.42 -48.10
CA PHE A 563 2.47 -24.41 -49.06
C PHE A 563 3.76 -24.85 -49.76
N SER A 564 3.90 -24.49 -51.02
CA SER A 564 5.21 -24.45 -51.68
C SER A 564 6.13 -23.43 -50.99
N PRO A 565 7.47 -23.55 -51.09
CA PRO A 565 8.41 -22.60 -50.50
C PRO A 565 8.30 -21.16 -51.04
N ALA A 566 7.81 -21.00 -52.27
CA ALA A 566 7.53 -19.70 -52.87
C ALA A 566 6.20 -19.09 -52.38
N GLY A 567 5.27 -19.90 -51.84
CA GLY A 567 3.99 -19.46 -51.31
C GLY A 567 2.89 -19.22 -52.34
N ASP A 568 3.17 -19.48 -53.62
CA ASP A 568 2.27 -19.31 -54.77
C ASP A 568 1.44 -20.56 -55.08
N ILE A 569 1.87 -21.73 -54.58
CA ILE A 569 1.15 -23.00 -54.73
C ILE A 569 0.75 -23.57 -53.37
N LEU A 570 -0.49 -24.07 -53.27
CA LEU A 570 -0.99 -24.86 -52.15
C LEU A 570 -1.25 -26.30 -52.60
N VAL A 571 -0.76 -27.28 -51.87
CA VAL A 571 -1.16 -28.68 -52.04
C VAL A 571 -2.18 -29.02 -50.97
N THR A 572 -3.30 -29.60 -51.38
CA THR A 572 -4.34 -30.11 -50.48
C THR A 572 -4.49 -31.62 -50.67
N PHE A 573 -4.76 -32.32 -49.59
CA PHE A 573 -5.21 -33.71 -49.64
C PHE A 573 -6.68 -33.77 -49.23
N SER A 574 -7.52 -34.51 -49.97
CA SER A 574 -8.90 -34.83 -49.61
C SER A 574 -8.98 -36.18 -48.88
N GLY A 575 -9.80 -36.25 -47.83
CA GLY A 575 -9.99 -37.44 -47.02
C GLY A 575 -10.76 -38.56 -47.72
N PRO A 576 -10.82 -39.77 -47.10
CA PRO A 576 -11.42 -40.96 -47.70
C PRO A 576 -12.93 -40.84 -48.00
N LEU A 577 -13.64 -39.92 -47.35
CA LEU A 577 -15.09 -39.75 -47.49
C LEU A 577 -15.49 -38.98 -48.77
N GLY A 578 -14.56 -38.30 -49.44
CA GLY A 578 -14.81 -37.45 -50.63
C GLY A 578 -14.09 -37.86 -51.92
N GLY A 579 -13.49 -39.06 -51.97
CA GLY A 579 -12.54 -39.44 -53.02
C GLY A 579 -11.15 -38.90 -52.70
N ALA A 580 -10.31 -39.73 -52.10
CA ALA A 580 -9.01 -39.32 -51.60
C ALA A 580 -8.02 -39.01 -52.73
N GLU A 581 -7.70 -37.73 -52.90
CA GLU A 581 -6.82 -37.20 -53.94
C GLU A 581 -5.89 -36.12 -53.37
N VAL A 582 -4.68 -36.04 -53.91
CA VAL A 582 -3.77 -34.90 -53.69
C VAL A 582 -3.88 -33.98 -54.88
N ARG A 583 -4.16 -32.70 -54.64
CA ARG A 583 -4.36 -31.68 -55.67
C ARG A 583 -3.50 -30.45 -55.41
N LEU A 584 -2.95 -29.87 -56.48
CA LEU A 584 -2.17 -28.65 -56.47
C LEU A 584 -3.06 -27.47 -56.89
N TRP A 585 -2.88 -26.32 -56.26
CA TRP A 585 -3.64 -25.10 -56.51
C TRP A 585 -2.69 -23.91 -56.66
N ASP A 586 -2.89 -23.11 -57.69
CA ASP A 586 -2.33 -21.77 -57.81
C ASP A 586 -3.13 -20.84 -56.89
N ILE A 587 -2.42 -20.22 -55.96
CA ILE A 587 -2.93 -19.30 -54.94
C ILE A 587 -2.20 -17.95 -55.02
N THR A 588 -1.62 -17.61 -56.17
CA THR A 588 -1.04 -16.28 -56.42
C THR A 588 -2.07 -15.17 -56.16
N ASP A 589 -3.34 -15.45 -56.46
CA ASP A 589 -4.51 -14.72 -55.95
C ASP A 589 -5.30 -15.63 -54.99
N PRO A 590 -5.09 -15.53 -53.66
CA PRO A 590 -5.76 -16.40 -52.69
C PRO A 590 -7.25 -16.14 -52.59
N ALA A 591 -7.76 -15.01 -53.08
CA ALA A 591 -9.19 -14.77 -53.18
C ALA A 591 -9.84 -15.56 -54.33
N ARG A 592 -9.03 -16.08 -55.26
CA ARG A 592 -9.47 -16.88 -56.42
C ARG A 592 -8.52 -18.06 -56.71
N PRO A 593 -8.40 -19.05 -55.81
CA PRO A 593 -7.54 -20.21 -56.04
C PRO A 593 -7.93 -20.98 -57.29
N ARG A 594 -6.94 -21.47 -58.05
CA ARG A 594 -7.16 -22.23 -59.29
C ARG A 594 -6.50 -23.60 -59.21
N ALA A 595 -7.26 -24.66 -59.49
CA ALA A 595 -6.69 -25.99 -59.58
C ALA A 595 -5.65 -26.08 -60.71
N LEU A 596 -4.49 -26.67 -60.42
CA LEU A 596 -3.42 -26.94 -61.37
C LEU A 596 -3.47 -28.40 -61.79
N GLY A 597 -3.65 -28.64 -63.09
CA GLY A 597 -3.67 -30.00 -63.65
C GLY A 597 -4.78 -30.89 -63.09
N THR A 598 -4.55 -32.20 -63.14
CA THR A 598 -5.41 -33.23 -62.52
C THR A 598 -4.84 -33.64 -61.17
N ALA A 599 -5.66 -34.30 -60.34
CA ALA A 599 -5.19 -34.92 -59.11
C ALA A 599 -4.04 -35.91 -59.36
N LEU A 600 -3.13 -36.03 -58.39
CA LEU A 600 -2.02 -36.98 -58.45
C LEU A 600 -2.57 -38.42 -58.44
N PRO A 601 -2.06 -39.31 -59.32
CA PRO A 601 -2.49 -40.69 -59.34
C PRO A 601 -1.96 -41.47 -58.12
N ASN A 602 -2.70 -42.50 -57.68
CA ASN A 602 -2.31 -43.43 -56.61
C ASN A 602 -2.02 -42.79 -55.24
N THR A 603 -2.52 -41.58 -54.96
CA THR A 603 -2.33 -40.90 -53.66
C THR A 603 -3.48 -41.14 -52.67
N ALA A 604 -4.25 -42.22 -52.85
CA ALA A 604 -5.35 -42.54 -51.94
C ALA A 604 -4.81 -42.81 -50.52
N GLY A 605 -5.36 -42.09 -49.53
CA GLY A 605 -4.90 -42.18 -48.14
C GLY A 605 -3.56 -41.47 -47.88
N ALA A 606 -3.18 -40.47 -48.67
CA ALA A 606 -1.94 -39.75 -48.46
C ALA A 606 -1.97 -38.87 -47.18
N THR A 607 -1.15 -39.16 -46.16
CA THR A 607 -1.26 -38.44 -44.86
C THR A 607 -0.14 -37.45 -44.57
N PRO A 608 1.16 -37.77 -44.75
CA PRO A 608 2.18 -36.73 -44.75
C PRO A 608 2.38 -36.16 -46.16
N LEU A 609 2.37 -34.83 -46.25
CA LEU A 609 2.72 -34.04 -47.42
C LEU A 609 3.87 -33.10 -47.03
N ALA A 610 4.92 -33.04 -47.85
CA ALA A 610 6.03 -32.11 -47.64
C ALA A 610 6.67 -31.68 -48.95
N PHE A 611 6.91 -30.38 -49.13
CA PHE A 611 7.80 -29.87 -50.19
C PHE A 611 9.26 -29.91 -49.72
N SER A 612 10.17 -30.13 -50.66
CA SER A 612 11.57 -29.78 -50.48
C SER A 612 11.71 -28.24 -50.39
N PRO A 613 12.62 -27.71 -49.56
CA PRO A 613 12.84 -26.26 -49.44
C PRO A 613 13.17 -25.53 -50.75
N ASP A 614 13.75 -26.21 -51.74
CA ASP A 614 13.99 -25.68 -53.09
C ASP A 614 12.72 -25.60 -53.96
N GLY A 615 11.62 -26.21 -53.54
CA GLY A 615 10.33 -26.22 -54.23
C GLY A 615 10.25 -27.16 -55.42
N HIS A 616 11.30 -27.96 -55.69
CA HIS A 616 11.36 -28.83 -56.87
C HIS A 616 10.78 -30.22 -56.64
N THR A 617 10.71 -30.67 -55.39
CA THR A 617 10.26 -32.01 -55.02
C THR A 617 9.08 -31.94 -54.06
N LEU A 618 8.05 -32.75 -54.30
CA LEU A 618 6.94 -32.99 -53.37
C LEU A 618 7.01 -34.45 -52.90
N ALA A 619 6.94 -34.68 -51.60
CA ALA A 619 6.80 -36.01 -51.02
C ALA A 619 5.35 -36.25 -50.58
N THR A 620 4.80 -37.39 -50.96
CA THR A 620 3.46 -37.84 -50.58
C THR A 620 3.53 -39.25 -50.02
N GLY A 621 3.08 -39.48 -48.78
CA GLY A 621 3.06 -40.82 -48.17
C GLY A 621 1.67 -41.43 -48.15
N THR A 622 1.48 -42.65 -48.67
CA THR A 622 0.17 -43.31 -48.78
C THR A 622 -0.07 -44.34 -47.68
N ASN A 623 -1.24 -44.28 -47.03
CA ASN A 623 -1.62 -45.26 -46.00
C ASN A 623 -1.97 -46.63 -46.61
N SER A 624 -2.53 -46.64 -47.83
CA SER A 624 -3.02 -47.86 -48.47
C SER A 624 -1.91 -48.78 -48.97
N TYR A 625 -0.73 -48.22 -49.31
CA TYR A 625 0.35 -48.98 -49.92
C TYR A 625 1.63 -49.02 -49.08
N MET A 626 1.65 -48.37 -47.90
CA MET A 626 2.83 -48.29 -47.02
C MET A 626 4.06 -47.76 -47.77
N GLU A 627 3.80 -46.81 -48.68
CA GLU A 627 4.75 -46.31 -49.66
C GLU A 627 4.73 -44.78 -49.69
N GLU A 628 5.92 -44.17 -49.80
CA GLU A 628 6.10 -42.75 -50.03
C GLU A 628 6.67 -42.49 -51.42
N GLN A 629 5.97 -41.66 -52.18
CA GLN A 629 6.35 -41.26 -53.52
C GLN A 629 6.92 -39.84 -53.50
N LEU A 630 8.06 -39.66 -54.17
CA LEU A 630 8.61 -38.35 -54.48
C LEU A 630 8.13 -37.92 -55.88
N TRP A 631 7.86 -36.64 -56.07
CA TRP A 631 7.36 -36.08 -57.32
C TRP A 631 8.19 -34.86 -57.71
N ASP A 632 8.56 -34.77 -58.98
CA ASP A 632 9.06 -33.55 -59.59
C ASP A 632 7.88 -32.61 -59.82
N VAL A 633 7.95 -31.43 -59.22
CA VAL A 633 6.91 -30.40 -59.25
C VAL A 633 7.43 -29.09 -59.83
N ARG A 634 8.55 -29.12 -60.58
CA ARG A 634 9.05 -27.97 -61.33
C ARG A 634 8.02 -27.43 -62.33
N ASP A 635 7.18 -28.31 -62.87
CA ASP A 635 5.91 -27.94 -63.52
C ASP A 635 4.75 -28.43 -62.63
N PRO A 636 4.19 -27.56 -61.77
CA PRO A 636 3.14 -27.94 -60.84
C PRO A 636 1.81 -28.30 -61.52
N ALA A 637 1.62 -27.92 -62.79
CA ALA A 637 0.46 -28.36 -63.57
C ALA A 637 0.63 -29.79 -64.11
N ARG A 638 1.87 -30.33 -64.12
CA ARG A 638 2.20 -31.68 -64.61
C ARG A 638 3.25 -32.39 -63.72
N PRO A 639 2.93 -32.71 -62.46
CA PRO A 639 3.87 -33.41 -61.59
C PRO A 639 4.25 -34.79 -62.13
N VAL A 640 5.52 -35.17 -62.00
CA VAL A 640 6.05 -36.46 -62.49
C VAL A 640 6.62 -37.27 -61.33
N PRO A 641 6.28 -38.57 -61.17
CA PRO A 641 6.85 -39.38 -60.10
C PRO A 641 8.36 -39.59 -60.31
N LEU A 642 9.13 -39.42 -59.25
CA LEU A 642 10.58 -39.62 -59.21
C LEU A 642 10.93 -40.96 -58.57
N GLY A 643 11.71 -41.77 -59.29
CA GLY A 643 12.20 -43.05 -58.78
C GLY A 643 11.09 -44.06 -58.46
N ARG A 644 11.44 -45.07 -57.67
CA ARG A 644 10.47 -46.02 -57.10
C ARG A 644 9.98 -45.50 -55.74
N PRO A 645 8.73 -45.80 -55.32
CA PRO A 645 8.26 -45.46 -53.99
C PRO A 645 9.18 -46.03 -52.90
N LEU A 646 9.43 -45.22 -51.88
CA LEU A 646 10.10 -45.63 -50.65
C LEU A 646 9.16 -46.58 -49.90
N LYS A 647 9.63 -47.77 -49.54
CA LYS A 647 8.79 -48.78 -48.89
C LYS A 647 9.02 -48.80 -47.38
N HIS A 648 7.91 -48.85 -46.65
CA HIS A 648 7.87 -49.00 -45.20
C HIS A 648 7.05 -50.24 -44.79
N ALA A 649 7.32 -50.78 -43.61
CA ALA A 649 6.62 -51.92 -43.01
C ALA A 649 5.23 -51.56 -42.47
N SER A 650 4.95 -50.26 -42.30
CA SER A 650 3.65 -49.74 -41.91
C SER A 650 3.43 -48.36 -42.52
N ALA A 651 2.19 -47.84 -42.42
CA ALA A 651 1.86 -46.49 -42.84
C ALA A 651 2.82 -45.45 -42.23
N VAL A 652 3.22 -44.49 -43.07
CA VAL A 652 4.16 -43.44 -42.71
C VAL A 652 3.40 -42.22 -42.23
N ASN A 653 3.84 -41.67 -41.11
CA ASN A 653 3.14 -40.60 -40.43
C ASN A 653 3.98 -39.32 -40.27
N VAL A 654 5.28 -39.36 -40.61
CA VAL A 654 6.15 -38.19 -40.67
C VAL A 654 6.92 -38.21 -41.98
N VAL A 655 6.97 -37.07 -42.67
CA VAL A 655 7.87 -36.80 -43.79
C VAL A 655 8.35 -35.36 -43.64
N THR A 656 9.66 -35.15 -43.56
CA THR A 656 10.25 -33.79 -43.46
C THR A 656 11.60 -33.74 -44.16
N PHE A 657 11.81 -32.71 -44.99
CA PHE A 657 13.07 -32.45 -45.66
C PHE A 657 14.00 -31.64 -44.75
N SER A 658 15.31 -31.84 -44.89
CA SER A 658 16.31 -30.93 -44.32
C SER A 658 16.26 -29.57 -45.04
N PRO A 659 16.63 -28.46 -44.38
CA PRO A 659 16.59 -27.11 -44.96
C PRO A 659 17.41 -26.94 -46.25
N ASP A 660 18.44 -27.76 -46.43
CA ASP A 660 19.30 -27.79 -47.62
C ASP A 660 18.77 -28.69 -48.74
N SER A 661 17.57 -29.29 -48.58
CA SER A 661 16.93 -30.25 -49.50
C SER A 661 17.73 -31.54 -49.74
N ARG A 662 18.79 -31.82 -48.98
CA ARG A 662 19.68 -32.97 -49.21
C ARG A 662 19.24 -34.26 -48.53
N PHE A 663 18.49 -34.13 -47.44
CA PHE A 663 18.06 -35.26 -46.62
C PHE A 663 16.54 -35.24 -46.43
N LEU A 664 15.99 -36.44 -46.25
CA LEU A 664 14.58 -36.66 -45.96
C LEU A 664 14.47 -37.57 -44.74
N VAL A 665 13.69 -37.17 -43.76
CA VAL A 665 13.31 -38.01 -42.62
C VAL A 665 11.91 -38.54 -42.87
N THR A 666 11.76 -39.86 -42.87
CA THR A 666 10.46 -40.54 -42.85
C THR A 666 10.30 -41.33 -41.56
N SER A 667 9.09 -41.48 -41.06
CA SER A 667 8.82 -42.33 -39.88
C SER A 667 7.56 -43.15 -40.05
N SER A 668 7.68 -44.43 -39.69
CA SER A 668 6.57 -45.37 -39.56
C SER A 668 6.60 -46.02 -38.16
N VAL A 669 5.48 -46.59 -37.72
CA VAL A 669 5.37 -47.23 -36.39
C VAL A 669 6.29 -48.45 -36.27
N GLU A 670 6.33 -49.28 -37.31
CA GLU A 670 7.11 -50.53 -37.31
C GLU A 670 8.60 -50.31 -37.64
N ASP A 671 8.92 -49.43 -38.60
CA ASP A 671 10.32 -49.21 -38.99
C ASP A 671 11.05 -48.22 -38.09
N GLY A 672 10.30 -47.34 -37.40
CA GLY A 672 10.84 -46.13 -36.76
C GLY A 672 11.24 -45.06 -37.77
N ALA A 673 11.97 -44.04 -37.29
CA ALA A 673 12.43 -42.96 -38.15
C ALA A 673 13.68 -43.35 -38.96
N ARG A 674 13.63 -43.11 -40.26
CA ARG A 674 14.69 -43.34 -41.24
C ARG A 674 15.17 -42.02 -41.83
N MET A 675 16.47 -41.94 -42.07
CA MET A 675 17.10 -40.84 -42.79
C MET A 675 17.48 -41.30 -44.19
N TRP A 676 17.10 -40.54 -45.19
CA TRP A 676 17.41 -40.77 -46.60
C TRP A 676 18.27 -39.63 -47.14
N ASN A 677 19.26 -39.95 -47.94
CA ASN A 677 19.92 -38.99 -48.81
C ASN A 677 19.10 -38.86 -50.10
N VAL A 678 18.68 -37.63 -50.40
CA VAL A 678 17.82 -37.28 -51.54
C VAL A 678 18.46 -36.21 -52.42
N MET A 679 19.80 -36.09 -52.41
CA MET A 679 20.56 -35.25 -53.36
C MET A 679 20.19 -35.55 -54.81
N ASP A 680 19.89 -36.82 -55.10
CA ASP A 680 19.19 -37.26 -56.30
C ASP A 680 17.83 -37.84 -55.89
N PRO A 681 16.73 -37.07 -55.96
CA PRO A 681 15.42 -37.55 -55.55
C PRO A 681 14.86 -38.69 -56.42
N ALA A 682 15.43 -38.95 -57.61
CA ALA A 682 15.09 -40.12 -58.41
C ALA A 682 15.75 -41.41 -57.90
N HIS A 683 16.83 -41.29 -57.13
CA HIS A 683 17.59 -42.41 -56.54
C HIS A 683 17.89 -42.18 -55.05
N PRO A 684 16.87 -42.13 -54.18
CA PRO A 684 17.05 -41.92 -52.76
C PRO A 684 17.82 -43.07 -52.09
N VAL A 685 18.78 -42.74 -51.22
CA VAL A 685 19.62 -43.72 -50.52
C VAL A 685 19.31 -43.73 -49.03
N LEU A 686 18.91 -44.87 -48.48
CA LEU A 686 18.70 -45.04 -47.04
C LEU A 686 20.04 -44.97 -46.29
N LEU A 687 20.19 -43.99 -45.41
CA LEU A 687 21.37 -43.84 -44.55
C LEU A 687 21.27 -44.70 -43.29
N GLY A 688 20.04 -44.93 -42.80
CA GLY A 688 19.78 -45.81 -41.66
C GLY A 688 18.58 -45.36 -40.82
N LYS A 689 18.35 -46.10 -39.73
CA LYS A 689 17.38 -45.74 -38.69
C LYS A 689 18.01 -44.76 -37.72
N ILE A 690 17.39 -43.60 -37.55
CA ILE A 690 17.91 -42.51 -36.69
C ILE A 690 17.22 -42.40 -35.34
N TRP A 691 16.00 -42.93 -35.21
CA TRP A 691 15.24 -42.92 -33.96
C TRP A 691 14.15 -43.99 -33.93
N GLY A 692 13.42 -44.08 -32.82
CA GLY A 692 12.17 -44.83 -32.73
C GLY A 692 11.05 -44.23 -33.60
N ALA A 693 9.84 -44.79 -33.50
CA ALA A 693 8.68 -44.24 -34.18
C ALA A 693 8.39 -42.82 -33.68
N LEU A 694 8.36 -41.87 -34.62
CA LEU A 694 8.07 -40.47 -34.37
C LEU A 694 6.61 -40.19 -34.65
N SER A 695 6.03 -39.23 -33.94
CA SER A 695 4.72 -38.63 -34.25
C SER A 695 4.86 -37.30 -34.99
N VAL A 696 5.91 -36.53 -34.70
CA VAL A 696 6.25 -35.25 -35.34
C VAL A 696 7.78 -35.14 -35.42
N ALA A 697 8.30 -34.59 -36.52
CA ALA A 697 9.70 -34.21 -36.64
C ALA A 697 9.83 -32.88 -37.39
N MET A 698 10.74 -32.02 -36.97
CA MET A 698 11.05 -30.75 -37.62
C MET A 698 12.54 -30.44 -37.50
N PHE A 699 13.16 -30.02 -38.59
CA PHE A 699 14.52 -29.48 -38.56
C PHE A 699 14.53 -28.04 -38.05
N THR A 700 15.59 -27.67 -37.34
CA THR A 700 15.94 -26.27 -37.18
C THR A 700 16.37 -25.67 -38.52
N PRO A 701 16.18 -24.35 -38.76
CA PRO A 701 16.51 -23.71 -40.03
C PRO A 701 17.98 -23.88 -40.45
N ASP A 702 18.89 -24.07 -39.51
CA ASP A 702 20.31 -24.34 -39.75
C ASP A 702 20.59 -25.79 -40.21
N GLY A 703 19.62 -26.70 -40.09
CA GLY A 703 19.73 -28.11 -40.44
C GLY A 703 20.53 -28.97 -39.46
N HIS A 704 21.05 -28.40 -38.37
CA HIS A 704 21.92 -29.12 -37.43
C HIS A 704 21.16 -29.85 -36.32
N THR A 705 19.95 -29.41 -36.01
CA THR A 705 19.11 -29.99 -34.96
C THR A 705 17.79 -30.50 -35.53
N LEU A 706 17.35 -31.66 -35.05
CA LEU A 706 16.04 -32.22 -35.35
C LEU A 706 15.24 -32.31 -34.05
N ALA A 707 14.15 -31.56 -33.96
CA ALA A 707 13.18 -31.70 -32.87
C ALA A 707 12.22 -32.84 -33.21
N VAL A 708 12.16 -33.86 -32.36
CA VAL A 708 11.36 -35.06 -32.58
C VAL A 708 10.45 -35.33 -31.40
N SER A 709 9.26 -35.84 -31.67
CA SER A 709 8.38 -36.40 -30.64
C SER A 709 8.13 -37.87 -30.91
N GLY A 710 8.27 -38.71 -29.88
CA GLY A 710 8.01 -40.14 -29.94
C GLY A 710 7.47 -40.63 -28.60
N GLY A 711 6.20 -41.01 -28.55
CA GLY A 711 5.54 -41.35 -27.28
C GLY A 711 5.22 -40.11 -26.44
N ALA A 712 5.57 -40.13 -25.15
CA ALA A 712 5.22 -39.07 -24.20
C ALA A 712 6.24 -37.92 -24.17
N THR A 713 7.30 -37.91 -24.97
CA THR A 713 8.38 -36.91 -24.85
C THR A 713 8.74 -36.22 -26.15
N VAL A 714 9.24 -34.98 -26.02
CA VAL A 714 9.94 -34.26 -27.08
C VAL A 714 11.44 -34.28 -26.79
N GLN A 715 12.23 -34.69 -27.79
CA GLN A 715 13.68 -34.79 -27.74
C GLN A 715 14.28 -33.92 -28.85
N LEU A 716 15.37 -33.23 -28.54
CA LEU A 716 16.20 -32.56 -29.54
C LEU A 716 17.35 -33.50 -29.92
N LEU A 717 17.60 -33.65 -31.21
CA LEU A 717 18.68 -34.49 -31.76
C LEU A 717 19.68 -33.64 -32.53
N ASN A 718 20.96 -33.85 -32.30
CA ASN A 718 22.01 -33.38 -33.19
C ASN A 718 22.04 -34.28 -34.42
N VAL A 719 21.85 -33.69 -35.59
CA VAL A 719 21.83 -34.35 -36.90
C VAL A 719 22.87 -33.76 -37.86
N THR A 720 23.87 -33.06 -37.33
CA THR A 720 25.01 -32.53 -38.11
C THR A 720 25.70 -33.64 -38.90
N ASP A 721 25.80 -34.84 -38.32
CA ASP A 721 26.07 -36.08 -39.04
C ASP A 721 24.73 -36.84 -39.23
N PRO A 722 24.16 -36.88 -40.44
CA PRO A 722 22.86 -37.50 -40.70
C PRO A 722 22.89 -39.03 -40.54
N THR A 723 24.09 -39.64 -40.49
CA THR A 723 24.25 -41.08 -40.22
C THR A 723 24.28 -41.40 -38.73
N ARG A 724 24.45 -40.39 -37.87
CA ARG A 724 24.60 -40.51 -36.43
C ARG A 724 23.82 -39.41 -35.70
N ALA A 725 22.51 -39.58 -35.63
CA ALA A 725 21.67 -38.73 -34.79
C ALA A 725 21.94 -39.00 -33.30
N VAL A 726 22.21 -37.95 -32.52
CA VAL A 726 22.50 -38.07 -31.07
C VAL A 726 21.56 -37.16 -30.27
N ALA A 727 21.01 -37.67 -29.17
CA ALA A 727 20.19 -36.87 -28.28
C ALA A 727 20.98 -35.70 -27.66
N LEU A 728 20.43 -34.49 -27.76
CA LEU A 728 20.90 -33.28 -27.10
C LEU A 728 20.12 -33.07 -25.81
N GLY A 729 20.83 -33.09 -24.68
CA GLY A 729 20.22 -32.91 -23.36
C GLY A 729 19.17 -33.97 -22.99
N GLY A 730 18.44 -33.72 -21.91
CA GLY A 730 17.29 -34.52 -21.51
C GLY A 730 16.02 -34.16 -22.31
N PRO A 731 14.99 -35.01 -22.29
CA PRO A 731 13.70 -34.71 -22.92
C PRO A 731 13.05 -33.47 -22.28
N LEU A 732 12.44 -32.61 -23.11
CA LEU A 732 11.90 -31.30 -22.69
C LEU A 732 10.69 -31.41 -21.76
N THR A 733 9.80 -32.35 -22.03
CA THR A 733 8.55 -32.51 -21.29
C THR A 733 8.10 -33.96 -21.39
N SER A 734 7.51 -34.48 -20.32
CA SER A 734 6.68 -35.68 -20.33
C SER A 734 5.23 -35.24 -20.50
N ILE A 735 4.56 -35.69 -21.55
CA ILE A 735 3.20 -35.33 -21.93
C ILE A 735 2.35 -36.58 -21.74
N LEU A 736 1.23 -36.46 -21.02
CA LEU A 736 0.32 -37.59 -20.74
C LEU A 736 -0.28 -38.24 -22.01
N ARG A 737 -0.12 -37.61 -23.19
CA ARG A 737 -0.58 -38.08 -24.50
C ARG A 737 0.50 -37.83 -25.57
N ASN A 738 0.51 -38.66 -26.62
CA ASN A 738 1.44 -38.52 -27.73
C ASN A 738 1.30 -37.14 -28.39
N THR A 739 2.42 -36.40 -28.51
CA THR A 739 2.44 -35.08 -29.14
C THR A 739 2.07 -35.21 -30.61
N ARG A 740 1.10 -34.43 -31.08
CA ARG A 740 0.67 -34.43 -32.49
C ARG A 740 1.02 -33.15 -33.24
N ALA A 741 1.47 -32.11 -32.53
CA ALA A 741 1.87 -30.85 -33.11
C ALA A 741 3.02 -30.23 -32.32
N MET A 742 3.93 -29.59 -33.05
CA MET A 742 4.98 -28.72 -32.52
C MET A 742 5.12 -27.57 -33.51
N ALA A 743 5.62 -26.42 -33.07
CA ALA A 743 5.96 -25.32 -33.96
C ALA A 743 7.30 -24.70 -33.59
N LEU A 744 8.11 -24.38 -34.60
CA LEU A 744 9.41 -23.79 -34.44
C LEU A 744 9.41 -22.38 -35.02
N SER A 745 9.98 -21.40 -34.30
CA SER A 745 10.16 -20.05 -34.83
C SER A 745 11.09 -20.06 -36.04
N ALA A 746 10.91 -19.10 -36.95
CA ALA A 746 11.69 -19.02 -38.19
C ALA A 746 13.20 -18.82 -37.97
N ASP A 747 13.61 -18.30 -36.81
CA ASP A 747 15.02 -18.18 -36.41
C ASP A 747 15.58 -19.44 -35.73
N GLY A 748 14.75 -20.46 -35.50
CA GLY A 748 15.12 -21.73 -34.87
C GLY A 748 15.33 -21.65 -33.35
N ARG A 749 15.02 -20.53 -32.70
CA ARG A 749 15.34 -20.31 -31.27
C ARG A 749 14.22 -20.64 -30.31
N ILE A 750 12.97 -20.66 -30.76
CA ILE A 750 11.80 -20.90 -29.91
C ILE A 750 11.04 -22.11 -30.43
N LEU A 751 10.92 -23.11 -29.57
CA LEU A 751 10.10 -24.30 -29.82
C LEU A 751 8.84 -24.24 -28.96
N ALA A 752 7.68 -24.26 -29.60
CA ALA A 752 6.39 -24.33 -28.96
C ALA A 752 5.91 -25.79 -28.91
N ILE A 753 5.59 -26.26 -27.70
CA ILE A 753 5.26 -27.66 -27.42
C ILE A 753 3.95 -27.73 -26.62
N PRO A 754 3.00 -28.61 -27.01
CA PRO A 754 1.85 -28.94 -26.16
C PRO A 754 2.29 -29.44 -24.78
N GLY A 755 1.72 -28.87 -23.72
CA GLY A 755 2.00 -29.21 -22.33
C GLY A 755 0.96 -30.14 -21.72
N GLU A 756 1.10 -30.39 -20.42
CA GLU A 756 0.08 -31.08 -19.61
C GLU A 756 -1.18 -30.20 -19.42
N GLU A 757 -2.29 -30.82 -19.03
CA GLU A 757 -3.50 -30.12 -18.57
C GLU A 757 -4.07 -29.04 -19.51
N ARG A 758 -4.04 -29.29 -20.83
CA ARG A 758 -4.59 -28.35 -21.84
C ARG A 758 -3.83 -27.02 -21.87
N THR A 759 -2.50 -27.11 -21.87
CA THR A 759 -1.62 -25.96 -22.05
C THR A 759 -0.64 -26.17 -23.20
N PHE A 760 0.08 -25.12 -23.59
CA PHE A 760 1.32 -25.25 -24.35
C PHE A 760 2.41 -24.39 -23.72
N ARG A 761 3.67 -24.79 -23.92
CA ARG A 761 4.85 -24.13 -23.37
C ARG A 761 5.79 -23.69 -24.49
N LEU A 762 6.50 -22.60 -24.26
CA LEU A 762 7.56 -22.11 -25.14
C LEU A 762 8.90 -22.42 -24.51
N TRP A 763 9.78 -22.97 -25.34
CA TRP A 763 11.14 -23.32 -24.97
C TRP A 763 12.11 -22.48 -25.78
N ASN A 764 13.03 -21.81 -25.11
CA ASN A 764 14.24 -21.31 -25.74
C ASN A 764 15.17 -22.50 -26.00
N ILE A 765 15.45 -22.73 -27.27
CA ILE A 765 16.34 -23.79 -27.76
C ILE A 765 17.54 -23.20 -28.50
N THR A 766 17.91 -21.94 -28.21
CA THR A 766 19.12 -21.31 -28.78
C THR A 766 20.38 -22.15 -28.48
N ASP A 767 20.40 -22.82 -27.32
CA ASP A 767 21.26 -23.99 -27.08
C ASP A 767 20.37 -25.24 -26.94
N PRO A 768 20.25 -26.06 -27.99
CA PRO A 768 19.44 -27.27 -27.96
C PRO A 768 19.88 -28.31 -26.92
N ALA A 769 21.11 -28.21 -26.39
CA ALA A 769 21.57 -29.10 -25.32
C ALA A 769 21.09 -28.66 -23.93
N HIS A 770 20.75 -27.36 -23.74
CA HIS A 770 20.29 -26.78 -22.47
C HIS A 770 19.03 -25.90 -22.65
N PRO A 771 17.92 -26.48 -23.11
CA PRO A 771 16.70 -25.75 -23.36
C PRO A 771 16.02 -25.26 -22.07
N SER A 772 15.40 -24.07 -22.13
CA SER A 772 14.72 -23.44 -20.98
C SER A 772 13.30 -22.97 -21.32
N SER A 773 12.37 -23.09 -20.38
CA SER A 773 11.01 -22.55 -20.53
C SER A 773 11.02 -21.02 -20.39
N ILE A 774 10.43 -20.29 -21.34
CA ILE A 774 10.48 -18.81 -21.39
C ILE A 774 9.16 -18.11 -21.02
N ALA A 775 8.10 -18.87 -20.78
CA ALA A 775 6.80 -18.36 -20.35
C ALA A 775 6.08 -19.39 -19.46
N PRO A 776 5.07 -18.96 -18.65
CA PRO A 776 4.21 -19.91 -17.96
C PRO A 776 3.43 -20.74 -18.98
N PRO A 777 2.89 -21.90 -18.60
CA PRO A 777 2.01 -22.67 -19.48
C PRO A 777 0.85 -21.80 -19.96
N MET A 778 0.71 -21.65 -21.27
CA MET A 778 -0.39 -20.91 -21.88
C MET A 778 -1.58 -21.83 -22.09
N PRO A 779 -2.83 -21.34 -22.02
CA PRO A 779 -4.00 -22.14 -22.35
C PRO A 779 -3.85 -22.70 -23.78
N GLY A 780 -3.88 -24.01 -23.91
CA GLY A 780 -3.64 -24.75 -25.14
C GLY A 780 -4.52 -25.97 -25.16
N TYR A 781 -5.75 -25.81 -25.61
CA TYR A 781 -6.77 -26.86 -25.53
C TYR A 781 -6.42 -28.04 -26.45
N ASP A 782 -6.42 -29.27 -25.90
CA ASP A 782 -6.21 -30.57 -26.60
C ASP A 782 -5.66 -30.43 -28.03
N MET A 783 -4.41 -29.95 -28.11
CA MET A 783 -3.90 -29.29 -29.31
C MET A 783 -3.56 -30.31 -30.39
N ALA A 784 -4.37 -30.37 -31.44
CA ALA A 784 -4.10 -31.21 -32.59
C ALA A 784 -3.12 -30.57 -33.58
N VAL A 785 -3.03 -29.24 -33.62
CA VAL A 785 -2.27 -28.49 -34.65
C VAL A 785 -1.63 -27.22 -34.06
N MET A 786 -0.44 -26.88 -34.55
CA MET A 786 0.28 -25.65 -34.22
C MET A 786 1.14 -25.22 -35.41
N SER A 787 1.24 -23.92 -35.67
CA SER A 787 2.17 -23.35 -36.65
C SER A 787 2.74 -22.04 -36.14
N PHE A 788 4.03 -21.80 -36.38
CA PHE A 788 4.66 -20.51 -36.11
C PHE A 788 4.62 -19.66 -37.38
N ALA A 789 4.36 -18.36 -37.24
CA ALA A 789 4.53 -17.41 -38.31
C ALA A 789 6.02 -17.07 -38.50
N ARG A 790 6.36 -16.55 -39.68
CA ARG A 790 7.74 -16.18 -40.01
C ARG A 790 8.26 -14.99 -39.19
N ASP A 791 7.36 -14.20 -38.60
CA ASP A 791 7.71 -13.10 -37.70
C ASP A 791 8.41 -13.56 -36.40
N GLY A 792 8.39 -14.87 -36.09
CA GLY A 792 8.94 -15.43 -34.86
C GLY A 792 8.19 -15.01 -33.60
N ARG A 793 7.01 -14.40 -33.73
CA ARG A 793 6.20 -13.86 -32.63
C ARG A 793 4.73 -14.25 -32.67
N THR A 794 4.21 -14.78 -33.78
CA THR A 794 2.82 -15.21 -33.87
C THR A 794 2.73 -16.74 -33.96
N ILE A 795 1.86 -17.36 -33.15
CA ILE A 795 1.59 -18.80 -33.18
C ILE A 795 0.12 -19.03 -33.49
N ALA A 796 -0.19 -19.84 -34.50
CA ALA A 796 -1.54 -20.30 -34.78
C ALA A 796 -1.81 -21.65 -34.11
N THR A 797 -2.95 -21.76 -33.44
CA THR A 797 -3.42 -22.97 -32.76
C THR A 797 -4.91 -23.19 -32.97
N THR A 798 -5.44 -24.37 -32.60
CA THR A 798 -6.89 -24.64 -32.64
C THR A 798 -7.54 -24.54 -31.26
N SER A 799 -8.83 -24.21 -31.22
CA SER A 799 -9.66 -24.15 -30.00
C SER A 799 -10.02 -25.54 -29.45
N ARG A 800 -10.65 -25.57 -28.25
CA ARG A 800 -11.09 -26.82 -27.58
C ARG A 800 -12.08 -27.65 -28.38
N ASP A 801 -13.02 -26.99 -29.05
CA ASP A 801 -13.98 -27.64 -29.96
C ASP A 801 -13.38 -27.87 -31.35
N HIS A 802 -12.12 -27.46 -31.56
CA HIS A 802 -11.41 -27.41 -32.82
C HIS A 802 -12.09 -26.55 -33.88
N ARG A 803 -13.06 -25.70 -33.55
CA ARG A 803 -13.83 -24.91 -34.54
C ARG A 803 -13.24 -23.53 -34.84
N ARG A 804 -12.27 -23.10 -34.03
CA ARG A 804 -11.69 -21.77 -34.12
C ARG A 804 -10.18 -21.86 -34.18
N VAL A 805 -9.56 -20.92 -34.89
CA VAL A 805 -8.12 -20.75 -34.88
C VAL A 805 -7.78 -19.62 -33.93
N HIS A 806 -6.88 -19.85 -32.98
CA HIS A 806 -6.35 -18.82 -32.08
C HIS A 806 -4.98 -18.39 -32.60
N LEU A 807 -4.78 -17.09 -32.75
CA LEU A 807 -3.50 -16.48 -33.11
C LEU A 807 -2.91 -15.85 -31.86
N TRP A 808 -1.91 -16.50 -31.28
CA TRP A 808 -1.21 -16.01 -30.10
C TRP A 808 -0.08 -15.08 -30.49
N HIS A 809 -0.15 -13.84 -30.03
CA HIS A 809 0.94 -12.87 -30.20
C HIS A 809 1.84 -12.91 -28.98
N LEU A 810 3.07 -13.38 -29.17
CA LEU A 810 4.08 -13.34 -28.13
C LEU A 810 4.48 -11.89 -27.84
N PRO A 811 4.71 -11.52 -26.57
CA PRO A 811 5.14 -10.17 -26.20
C PRO A 811 6.37 -9.77 -27.01
N THR A 812 6.27 -8.70 -27.77
CA THR A 812 7.34 -8.23 -28.67
C THR A 812 8.60 -7.81 -27.92
N ALA A 813 8.44 -7.49 -26.63
CA ALA A 813 9.49 -7.19 -25.65
C ALA A 813 10.27 -8.40 -25.10
N LEU A 814 9.96 -9.64 -25.50
CA LEU A 814 10.75 -10.81 -25.15
C LEU A 814 11.92 -10.99 -26.12
N VAL A 815 13.14 -10.93 -25.60
CA VAL A 815 14.39 -11.00 -26.36
C VAL A 815 15.10 -12.30 -26.02
N THR A 816 15.27 -13.16 -27.05
CA THR A 816 15.97 -14.44 -26.98
C THR A 816 17.29 -14.38 -27.73
N GLY A 817 18.32 -15.01 -27.19
CA GLY A 817 19.62 -15.09 -27.86
C GLY A 817 20.75 -15.57 -26.96
N HIS A 818 20.69 -15.28 -25.66
CA HIS A 818 21.63 -15.88 -24.72
C HIS A 818 21.32 -17.37 -24.52
N THR A 819 22.36 -18.17 -24.31
CA THR A 819 22.25 -19.62 -24.08
C THR A 819 22.32 -19.98 -22.59
N LYS A 820 22.77 -19.05 -21.76
CA LYS A 820 22.80 -19.19 -20.30
C LYS A 820 22.25 -17.93 -19.62
N VAL A 821 22.12 -18.02 -18.30
CA VAL A 821 21.68 -16.96 -17.39
C VAL A 821 22.19 -15.59 -17.83
N VAL A 822 21.27 -14.64 -18.05
CA VAL A 822 21.61 -13.23 -18.20
C VAL A 822 22.03 -12.72 -16.84
N THR A 823 23.22 -12.14 -16.73
CA THR A 823 23.81 -11.70 -15.45
C THR A 823 23.64 -10.21 -15.20
N SER A 824 23.57 -9.40 -16.27
CA SER A 824 23.42 -7.95 -16.18
C SER A 824 22.76 -7.41 -17.45
N THR A 825 21.84 -6.47 -17.29
CA THR A 825 21.23 -5.69 -18.37
C THR A 825 21.43 -4.21 -18.08
N VAL A 826 22.00 -3.47 -19.03
CA VAL A 826 22.27 -2.03 -18.87
C VAL A 826 21.85 -1.30 -20.14
N PRO A 827 20.84 -0.42 -20.07
CA PRO A 827 20.51 0.49 -21.17
C PRO A 827 21.58 1.58 -21.31
N ALA A 828 21.87 1.97 -22.54
CA ALA A 828 22.67 3.14 -22.82
C ALA A 828 21.89 4.42 -22.46
N PRO A 829 22.56 5.48 -21.98
CA PRO A 829 21.93 6.77 -21.66
C PRO A 829 21.07 7.36 -22.79
N ASN A 830 21.44 7.11 -24.05
CA ASN A 830 20.67 7.54 -25.22
C ASN A 830 19.35 6.75 -25.45
N ALA A 831 19.04 5.74 -24.63
CA ALA A 831 17.89 4.82 -24.72
C ALA A 831 17.79 3.98 -26.00
N ARG A 832 18.72 4.11 -26.95
CA ARG A 832 18.69 3.42 -28.25
C ARG A 832 19.36 2.06 -28.22
N ILE A 833 20.21 1.81 -27.24
CA ILE A 833 20.98 0.57 -27.13
C ILE A 833 20.73 -0.04 -25.75
N LEU A 834 20.55 -1.35 -25.71
CA LEU A 834 20.60 -2.15 -24.49
C LEU A 834 21.75 -3.14 -24.62
N ALA A 835 22.61 -3.23 -23.60
CA ALA A 835 23.60 -4.29 -23.50
C ALA A 835 23.11 -5.36 -22.50
N SER A 836 23.25 -6.63 -22.85
CA SER A 836 23.01 -7.76 -21.96
C SER A 836 24.24 -8.66 -21.88
N ALA A 837 24.70 -8.93 -20.66
CA ALA A 837 25.78 -9.86 -20.37
C ALA A 837 25.22 -11.20 -19.90
N SER A 838 25.93 -12.29 -20.19
CA SER A 838 25.49 -13.64 -19.80
C SER A 838 26.64 -14.54 -19.36
N ALA A 839 26.27 -15.59 -18.63
CA ALA A 839 27.12 -16.73 -18.31
C ALA A 839 27.49 -17.59 -19.52
N ASP A 840 26.99 -17.27 -20.72
CA ASP A 840 27.43 -17.84 -22.00
C ASP A 840 28.72 -17.22 -22.53
N ASN A 841 29.39 -16.37 -21.73
CA ASN A 841 30.61 -15.66 -22.07
C ASN A 841 30.43 -14.68 -23.25
N THR A 842 29.23 -14.14 -23.42
CA THR A 842 28.95 -13.13 -24.45
C THR A 842 28.30 -11.88 -23.86
N VAL A 843 28.45 -10.78 -24.58
CA VAL A 843 27.64 -9.58 -24.40
C VAL A 843 26.88 -9.34 -25.70
N ARG A 844 25.57 -9.15 -25.62
CA ARG A 844 24.73 -8.84 -26.78
C ARG A 844 24.26 -7.39 -26.72
N LEU A 845 24.32 -6.72 -27.85
CA LEU A 845 23.80 -5.38 -28.04
C LEU A 845 22.48 -5.44 -28.80
N TRP A 846 21.50 -4.70 -28.32
CA TRP A 846 20.16 -4.65 -28.88
C TRP A 846 19.78 -3.21 -29.17
N ASN A 847 19.14 -2.96 -30.31
CA ASN A 847 18.51 -1.69 -30.59
C ASN A 847 17.18 -1.64 -29.85
N THR A 848 17.03 -0.63 -29.00
CA THR A 848 15.85 -0.37 -28.18
C THR A 848 15.25 1.01 -28.47
N SER A 849 15.55 1.59 -29.64
CA SER A 849 14.92 2.84 -30.10
C SER A 849 13.39 2.72 -30.10
N ASP A 850 12.88 1.51 -30.34
CA ASP A 850 11.53 1.10 -30.02
C ASP A 850 11.58 -0.04 -28.99
N PRO A 851 11.36 0.24 -27.68
CA PRO A 851 11.40 -0.78 -26.64
C PRO A 851 10.31 -1.85 -26.78
N ALA A 852 9.23 -1.58 -27.54
CA ALA A 852 8.23 -2.58 -27.84
C ALA A 852 8.73 -3.58 -28.89
N HIS A 853 9.68 -3.19 -29.76
CA HIS A 853 10.22 -4.01 -30.84
C HIS A 853 11.76 -4.03 -30.86
N PRO A 854 12.41 -4.59 -29.82
CA PRO A 854 13.87 -4.68 -29.78
C PRO A 854 14.41 -5.55 -30.92
N THR A 855 15.53 -5.14 -31.50
CA THR A 855 16.23 -5.89 -32.57
C THR A 855 17.70 -6.12 -32.22
N PRO A 856 18.30 -7.28 -32.56
CA PRO A 856 19.71 -7.54 -32.30
C PRO A 856 20.61 -6.61 -33.15
N LEU A 857 21.65 -6.06 -32.54
CA LEU A 857 22.68 -5.25 -33.24
C LEU A 857 23.97 -6.04 -33.45
N SER A 858 24.55 -6.56 -32.38
CA SER A 858 25.82 -7.29 -32.43
C SER A 858 26.00 -8.20 -31.21
N MET A 859 26.95 -9.12 -31.30
CA MET A 859 27.36 -10.00 -30.21
C MET A 859 28.87 -9.90 -30.02
N ILE A 860 29.28 -9.44 -28.85
CA ILE A 860 30.67 -9.36 -28.42
C ILE A 860 31.06 -10.71 -27.82
N THR A 861 32.11 -11.31 -28.36
CA THR A 861 32.64 -12.62 -27.96
C THR A 861 34.13 -12.51 -27.62
N GLY A 862 34.77 -13.62 -27.23
CA GLY A 862 36.19 -13.66 -26.87
C GLY A 862 36.47 -13.57 -25.36
N PHE A 863 35.42 -13.56 -24.53
CA PHE A 863 35.52 -13.72 -23.08
C PHE A 863 35.74 -15.19 -22.73
N ARG A 864 36.62 -15.47 -21.77
CA ARG A 864 36.91 -16.83 -21.25
C ARG A 864 35.90 -17.23 -20.18
N ASN A 865 35.35 -16.27 -19.46
CA ASN A 865 34.41 -16.47 -18.36
C ASN A 865 33.17 -15.57 -18.49
N THR A 866 32.17 -15.85 -17.64
CA THR A 866 30.92 -15.09 -17.52
C THR A 866 31.18 -13.60 -17.38
N VAL A 867 30.49 -12.77 -18.17
CA VAL A 867 30.51 -11.32 -17.97
C VAL A 867 29.56 -10.96 -16.84
N ILE A 868 30.03 -10.26 -15.81
CA ILE A 868 29.25 -10.04 -14.56
C ILE A 868 28.86 -8.58 -14.32
N SER A 869 29.50 -7.64 -14.99
CA SER A 869 29.18 -6.21 -14.87
C SER A 869 29.42 -5.50 -16.20
N LEU A 870 28.53 -4.56 -16.51
CA LEU A 870 28.52 -3.71 -17.68
C LEU A 870 28.32 -2.27 -17.24
N ALA A 871 28.94 -1.30 -17.93
CA ALA A 871 28.67 0.11 -17.72
C ALA A 871 28.84 0.89 -19.03
N PHE A 872 27.85 1.72 -19.37
CA PHE A 872 27.97 2.67 -20.48
C PHE A 872 28.59 3.98 -19.99
N SER A 873 29.39 4.61 -20.84
CA SER A 873 29.72 6.02 -20.68
C SER A 873 28.46 6.90 -20.89
N PRO A 874 28.39 8.09 -20.27
CA PRO A 874 27.25 9.01 -20.39
C PRO A 874 26.91 9.40 -21.84
N ASP A 875 27.91 9.48 -22.71
CA ASP A 875 27.74 9.76 -24.15
C ASP A 875 27.24 8.55 -24.97
N SER A 876 27.09 7.38 -24.33
CA SER A 876 26.69 6.11 -24.95
C SER A 876 27.66 5.54 -26.00
N ARG A 877 28.88 6.08 -26.13
CA ARG A 877 29.86 5.66 -27.14
C ARG A 877 30.86 4.62 -26.63
N THR A 878 31.01 4.50 -25.32
CA THR A 878 31.91 3.52 -24.71
C THR A 878 31.14 2.55 -23.83
N LEU A 879 31.45 1.27 -23.95
CA LEU A 879 30.95 0.23 -23.04
C LEU A 879 32.13 -0.40 -22.31
N ALA A 880 32.09 -0.38 -20.98
CA ALA A 880 32.98 -1.16 -20.14
C ALA A 880 32.37 -2.53 -19.88
N THR A 881 33.13 -3.59 -20.14
CA THR A 881 32.75 -4.98 -19.83
C THR A 881 33.71 -5.57 -18.82
N LEU A 882 33.16 -6.25 -17.82
CA LEU A 882 33.93 -6.93 -16.79
C LEU A 882 33.62 -8.44 -16.73
N PRO A 883 34.54 -9.28 -17.23
CA PRO A 883 34.41 -10.73 -17.13
C PRO A 883 34.89 -11.26 -15.78
N ASN A 884 34.15 -12.21 -15.22
CA ASN A 884 34.41 -12.80 -13.91
C ASN A 884 35.75 -13.54 -13.90
N GLY A 885 36.59 -13.25 -12.91
CA GLY A 885 37.92 -13.84 -12.76
C GLY A 885 38.93 -13.46 -13.86
N GLU A 886 38.51 -12.72 -14.89
CA GLU A 886 39.44 -12.07 -15.82
C GLU A 886 39.92 -10.78 -15.15
N ARG A 887 41.22 -10.68 -14.89
CA ARG A 887 41.85 -9.52 -14.21
C ARG A 887 41.97 -8.31 -15.14
N ARG A 888 40.88 -7.99 -15.84
CA ARG A 888 40.83 -6.90 -16.80
C ARG A 888 39.42 -6.33 -16.93
N VAL A 889 39.36 -5.01 -17.12
CA VAL A 889 38.18 -4.33 -17.67
C VAL A 889 38.49 -4.01 -19.12
N ILE A 890 37.56 -4.31 -20.03
CA ILE A 890 37.71 -4.03 -21.46
C ILE A 890 36.77 -2.87 -21.81
N LEU A 891 37.31 -1.82 -22.44
CA LEU A 891 36.54 -0.70 -22.97
C LEU A 891 36.31 -0.90 -24.47
N TRP A 892 35.07 -0.76 -24.91
CA TRP A 892 34.64 -0.98 -26.28
C TRP A 892 34.13 0.31 -26.91
N ASN A 893 34.53 0.59 -28.16
CA ASN A 893 33.95 1.63 -29.00
C ASN A 893 32.62 1.16 -29.56
N LEU A 894 31.60 1.99 -29.41
CA LEU A 894 30.24 1.81 -29.92
C LEU A 894 29.79 2.97 -30.83
N ASP A 895 30.71 3.73 -31.43
CA ASP A 895 30.37 4.68 -32.52
C ASP A 895 29.62 3.95 -33.67
N GLU A 896 30.01 2.70 -33.95
CA GLU A 896 29.26 1.74 -34.78
C GLU A 896 28.82 0.53 -33.93
N PRO A 897 27.64 0.56 -33.27
CA PRO A 897 27.20 -0.51 -32.36
C PRO A 897 27.07 -1.90 -33.00
N THR A 898 26.95 -1.96 -34.33
CA THR A 898 26.92 -3.21 -35.11
C THR A 898 28.31 -3.84 -35.26
N LYS A 899 29.39 -3.09 -35.00
CA LYS A 899 30.79 -3.51 -35.07
C LYS A 899 31.59 -2.99 -33.87
N PRO A 900 31.26 -3.46 -32.65
CA PRO A 900 31.99 -3.05 -31.46
C PRO A 900 33.48 -3.39 -31.58
N ALA A 901 34.34 -2.43 -31.28
CA ALA A 901 35.80 -2.59 -31.35
C ALA A 901 36.42 -2.35 -29.97
N VAL A 902 37.48 -3.09 -29.63
CA VAL A 902 38.22 -2.83 -28.38
C VAL A 902 38.94 -1.50 -28.50
N LEU A 903 38.65 -0.56 -27.59
CA LEU A 903 39.39 0.71 -27.43
C LEU A 903 40.66 0.49 -26.62
N SER A 904 40.51 -0.09 -25.44
CA SER A 904 41.61 -0.31 -24.49
C SER A 904 41.26 -1.41 -23.48
N GLN A 905 42.26 -1.84 -22.72
CA GLN A 905 42.11 -2.82 -21.64
C GLN A 905 42.85 -2.33 -20.40
N ILE A 906 42.15 -2.28 -19.27
CA ILE A 906 42.72 -1.97 -17.97
C ILE A 906 43.06 -3.30 -17.30
N ASN A 907 44.36 -3.62 -17.21
CA ASN A 907 44.85 -4.87 -16.63
C ASN A 907 45.29 -4.67 -15.17
N PHE A 908 44.94 -5.61 -14.29
CA PHE A 908 45.29 -5.56 -12.88
C PHE A 908 46.50 -6.48 -12.58
N PRO A 909 47.56 -5.98 -11.90
CA PRO A 909 48.87 -6.65 -11.77
C PRO A 909 48.80 -8.00 -11.04
N LEU A 910 49.70 -8.94 -11.38
CA LEU A 910 49.78 -10.32 -10.86
C LEU A 910 50.25 -10.39 -9.39
N GLY A 911 49.52 -11.16 -8.57
CA GLY A 911 49.68 -11.33 -7.11
C GLY A 911 48.35 -11.78 -6.49
N ALA A 912 48.36 -12.59 -5.44
CA ALA A 912 47.27 -13.44 -4.94
C ALA A 912 45.80 -12.95 -5.12
N GLY A 913 45.03 -13.66 -5.96
CA GLY A 913 43.57 -13.75 -5.89
C GLY A 913 42.74 -12.48 -6.16
N THR A 914 43.21 -11.49 -6.90
CA THR A 914 42.40 -10.30 -7.23
C THR A 914 41.26 -10.63 -8.20
N GLY A 915 40.01 -10.41 -7.81
CA GLY A 915 38.84 -10.40 -8.69
C GLY A 915 38.21 -9.00 -8.69
N VAL A 916 37.94 -8.43 -9.86
CA VAL A 916 37.17 -7.18 -9.96
C VAL A 916 35.68 -7.55 -9.93
N SER A 917 34.89 -6.84 -9.11
CA SER A 917 33.48 -7.20 -8.87
C SER A 917 32.46 -6.27 -9.53
N SER A 918 32.84 -5.02 -9.82
CA SER A 918 31.94 -4.03 -10.43
C SER A 918 32.72 -2.94 -11.17
N VAL A 919 32.09 -2.34 -12.18
CA VAL A 919 32.59 -1.21 -12.98
C VAL A 919 31.49 -0.17 -13.19
N GLY A 920 31.83 1.12 -13.22
CA GLY A 920 30.87 2.20 -13.44
C GLY A 920 31.54 3.52 -13.81
N PHE A 921 30.92 4.28 -14.72
CA PHE A 921 31.38 5.62 -15.12
C PHE A 921 30.76 6.70 -14.22
N SER A 922 31.50 7.79 -14.01
CA SER A 922 30.93 9.03 -13.51
C SER A 922 29.99 9.67 -14.54
N PRO A 923 29.01 10.50 -14.12
CA PRO A 923 28.06 11.15 -15.01
C PRO A 923 28.67 12.10 -16.06
N ASP A 924 29.88 12.60 -15.82
CA ASP A 924 30.65 13.43 -16.77
C ASP A 924 31.46 12.59 -17.79
N GLY A 925 31.55 11.28 -17.58
CA GLY A 925 32.28 10.33 -18.41
C GLY A 925 33.80 10.42 -18.30
N GLN A 926 34.35 11.28 -17.43
CA GLN A 926 35.80 11.48 -17.28
C GLN A 926 36.44 10.51 -16.30
N THR A 927 35.64 9.90 -15.41
CA THR A 927 36.11 8.98 -14.38
C THR A 927 35.44 7.61 -14.51
N LEU A 928 36.23 6.54 -14.37
CA LEU A 928 35.75 5.17 -14.25
C LEU A 928 36.12 4.66 -12.85
N ALA A 929 35.15 4.09 -12.14
CA ALA A 929 35.39 3.37 -10.90
C ALA A 929 35.42 1.85 -11.15
N THR A 930 36.34 1.16 -10.50
CA THR A 930 36.42 -0.31 -10.50
C THR A 930 36.59 -0.82 -9.07
N ALA A 931 35.74 -1.76 -8.66
CA ALA A 931 35.84 -2.40 -7.35
C ALA A 931 36.74 -3.64 -7.42
N ILE A 932 37.82 -3.65 -6.64
CA ILE A 932 38.80 -4.73 -6.58
C ILE A 932 38.63 -5.48 -5.26
N SER A 933 38.37 -6.78 -5.35
CA SER A 933 38.40 -7.71 -4.21
C SER A 933 39.70 -8.48 -4.24
N THR A 934 40.51 -8.41 -3.17
CA THR A 934 41.77 -9.17 -3.04
C THR A 934 41.62 -10.28 -2.00
N VAL A 935 42.23 -11.44 -2.24
CA VAL A 935 42.11 -12.65 -1.37
C VAL A 935 43.29 -12.78 -0.40
N VAL A 936 44.00 -11.68 -0.10
CA VAL A 936 45.13 -11.76 0.83
C VAL A 936 44.60 -11.99 2.24
N VAL A 937 45.17 -12.96 2.96
CA VAL A 937 45.08 -13.05 4.42
C VAL A 937 45.72 -11.76 4.93
N ASP A 938 44.89 -10.75 5.23
CA ASP A 938 45.15 -9.33 5.61
C ASP A 938 44.48 -8.26 4.70
N GLY A 939 43.64 -8.66 3.73
CA GLY A 939 42.31 -8.05 3.47
C GLY A 939 42.13 -6.59 3.02
N GLU A 940 42.77 -6.11 1.93
CA GLU A 940 42.38 -4.82 1.32
C GLU A 940 41.37 -4.98 0.17
N HIS A 941 40.09 -4.71 0.45
CA HIS A 941 39.08 -4.38 -0.57
C HIS A 941 39.17 -2.90 -0.89
N SER A 942 39.19 -2.54 -2.18
CA SER A 942 39.30 -1.14 -2.58
C SER A 942 38.49 -0.79 -3.82
N VAL A 943 38.08 0.46 -3.91
CA VAL A 943 37.59 1.07 -5.15
C VAL A 943 38.72 1.88 -5.76
N ARG A 944 39.05 1.60 -7.02
CA ARG A 944 40.05 2.33 -7.80
C ARG A 944 39.34 3.24 -8.79
N LEU A 945 39.74 4.52 -8.80
CA LEU A 945 39.30 5.49 -9.79
C LEU A 945 40.32 5.59 -10.92
N TRP A 946 39.82 5.78 -12.13
CA TRP A 946 40.61 5.92 -13.35
C TRP A 946 40.16 7.14 -14.12
N ASP A 947 41.11 7.92 -14.61
CA ASP A 947 40.91 8.93 -15.63
C ASP A 947 40.68 8.23 -16.97
N VAL A 948 39.50 8.45 -17.53
CA VAL A 948 39.06 7.95 -18.84
C VAL A 948 38.60 9.07 -19.75
N SER A 949 39.04 10.31 -19.47
CA SER A 949 38.89 11.47 -20.38
C SER A 949 39.36 11.13 -21.80
N ASP A 950 40.40 10.29 -21.89
CA ASP A 950 40.76 9.54 -23.09
C ASP A 950 40.56 8.02 -22.83
N PRO A 951 39.46 7.41 -23.31
CA PRO A 951 39.18 6.00 -23.05
C PRO A 951 40.17 5.05 -23.76
N VAL A 952 41.00 5.55 -24.68
CA VAL A 952 42.08 4.77 -25.31
C VAL A 952 43.27 4.62 -24.35
N HIS A 953 43.48 5.60 -23.46
CA HIS A 953 44.60 5.62 -22.51
C HIS A 953 44.14 5.84 -21.06
N PRO A 954 43.41 4.89 -20.43
CA PRO A 954 42.99 5.04 -19.04
C PRO A 954 44.18 5.16 -18.08
N ARG A 955 44.10 6.09 -17.12
CA ARG A 955 45.16 6.30 -16.11
C ARG A 955 44.60 6.20 -14.70
N PRO A 956 45.29 5.59 -13.73
CA PRO A 956 44.80 5.56 -12.36
C PRO A 956 44.78 6.96 -11.75
N ARG A 957 43.70 7.32 -11.04
CA ARG A 957 43.56 8.55 -10.25
C ARG A 957 43.81 8.29 -8.76
N GLY A 958 44.43 9.26 -8.10
CA GLY A 958 44.66 9.26 -6.65
C GLY A 958 45.24 7.96 -6.05
N LYS A 959 44.96 7.73 -4.76
CA LYS A 959 45.17 6.44 -4.07
C LYS A 959 43.88 5.59 -4.10
N PRO A 960 43.96 4.24 -3.99
CA PRO A 960 42.75 3.42 -3.89
C PRO A 960 41.93 3.81 -2.66
N ILE A 961 40.61 3.86 -2.81
CA ILE A 961 39.67 4.07 -1.71
C ILE A 961 39.54 2.76 -0.95
N LEU A 962 40.08 2.71 0.28
CA LEU A 962 40.03 1.53 1.13
C LEU A 962 38.67 1.43 1.81
N THR A 963 38.02 0.27 1.72
CA THR A 963 36.78 -0.03 2.46
C THR A 963 37.10 -0.68 3.81
N ASP A 964 36.30 -0.41 4.85
CA ASP A 964 36.58 -0.87 6.23
C ASP A 964 36.83 -2.41 6.30
N ALA A 965 37.94 -2.81 6.92
CA ALA A 965 38.67 -4.08 6.69
C ALA A 965 38.42 -5.24 7.70
N ASP A 966 37.37 -5.21 8.53
CA ASP A 966 37.08 -6.28 9.52
C ASP A 966 36.48 -7.56 8.87
N SER A 967 36.96 -7.95 7.69
CA SER A 967 36.27 -8.81 6.72
C SER A 967 37.09 -10.01 6.25
N THR A 968 37.31 -11.02 7.10
CA THR A 968 37.94 -12.28 6.66
C THR A 968 36.90 -13.28 6.10
N SER A 969 36.50 -13.12 4.84
CA SER A 969 36.02 -14.25 4.00
C SER A 969 36.19 -13.97 2.50
N SER A 970 36.66 -14.96 1.73
CA SER A 970 37.26 -14.82 0.40
C SER A 970 36.30 -14.60 -0.79
N TRP A 971 35.05 -14.18 -0.57
CA TRP A 971 34.02 -14.13 -1.63
C TRP A 971 33.12 -12.87 -1.62
N MET A 972 33.68 -11.69 -1.33
CA MET A 972 32.88 -10.45 -1.26
C MET A 972 32.81 -9.69 -2.60
N GLN A 973 31.59 -9.32 -3.00
CA GLN A 973 31.29 -8.35 -4.05
C GLN A 973 31.15 -6.97 -3.41
N THR A 974 32.03 -6.03 -3.76
CA THR A 974 31.84 -4.60 -3.45
C THR A 974 30.99 -3.98 -4.55
N SER A 975 29.93 -3.27 -4.16
CA SER A 975 29.07 -2.50 -5.06
C SER A 975 29.25 -1.02 -4.77
N PHE A 976 29.14 -0.20 -5.81
CA PHE A 976 29.21 1.25 -5.71
C PHE A 976 28.25 1.90 -6.71
N VAL A 977 27.88 3.15 -6.44
CA VAL A 977 27.07 3.97 -7.33
C VAL A 977 27.50 5.43 -7.21
N PHE A 978 27.63 6.11 -8.34
CA PHE A 978 27.83 7.57 -8.39
C PHE A 978 26.48 8.28 -8.23
N SER A 979 26.48 9.42 -7.55
CA SER A 979 25.40 10.41 -7.66
C SER A 979 25.32 10.97 -9.06
N SER A 980 24.14 11.46 -9.46
CA SER A 980 23.89 12.01 -10.79
C SER A 980 24.68 13.28 -11.10
N ASP A 981 25.10 14.01 -10.07
CA ASP A 981 26.02 15.15 -10.17
C ASP A 981 27.51 14.74 -10.24
N GLY A 982 27.83 13.48 -9.96
CA GLY A 982 29.19 12.93 -9.96
C GLY A 982 30.03 13.32 -8.75
N HIS A 983 29.49 14.05 -7.77
CA HIS A 983 30.23 14.53 -6.60
C HIS A 983 30.26 13.53 -5.45
N THR A 984 29.39 12.53 -5.45
CA THR A 984 29.27 11.55 -4.39
C THR A 984 29.42 10.13 -4.92
N LEU A 985 30.24 9.33 -4.25
CA LEU A 985 30.40 7.91 -4.49
C LEU A 985 29.92 7.12 -3.26
N VAL A 986 28.87 6.34 -3.45
CA VAL A 986 28.32 5.47 -2.42
C VAL A 986 28.92 4.09 -2.58
N ILE A 987 29.50 3.53 -1.51
CA ILE A 987 30.19 2.23 -1.53
C ILE A 987 29.60 1.32 -0.45
N ALA A 988 29.27 0.08 -0.79
CA ALA A 988 28.85 -0.95 0.16
C ALA A 988 29.70 -2.22 0.07
N GLY A 989 30.00 -2.77 1.26
CA GLY A 989 30.67 -4.05 1.45
C GLY A 989 29.72 -5.15 1.93
N ARG A 990 29.91 -6.39 1.46
CA ARG A 990 29.00 -7.52 1.70
C ARG A 990 29.52 -8.43 2.83
N TYR A 991 28.82 -8.49 3.99
CA TYR A 991 28.83 -9.53 5.06
C TYR A 991 29.38 -9.23 6.46
N THR A 992 30.35 -8.33 6.69
CA THR A 992 30.87 -8.14 8.07
C THR A 992 30.70 -6.73 8.63
N SER A 993 30.95 -5.68 7.84
CA SER A 993 30.81 -4.30 8.35
C SER A 993 29.35 -3.81 8.36
N ASN A 994 28.46 -4.38 7.54
CA ASN A 994 27.05 -3.98 7.43
C ASN A 994 26.87 -2.45 7.25
N THR A 995 27.85 -1.81 6.61
CA THR A 995 27.92 -0.35 6.45
C THR A 995 27.85 0.05 4.99
N VAL A 996 27.18 1.19 4.74
CA VAL A 996 27.32 1.93 3.49
C VAL A 996 28.13 3.18 3.79
N GLN A 997 29.17 3.42 2.99
CA GLN A 997 30.04 4.58 3.10
C GLN A 997 29.72 5.58 1.99
N LEU A 998 29.63 6.85 2.36
CA LEU A 998 29.51 7.96 1.41
C LEU A 998 30.88 8.62 1.27
N TRP A 999 31.29 8.90 0.04
CA TRP A 999 32.55 9.56 -0.29
C TRP A 999 32.27 10.77 -1.17
N ASP A 1000 32.83 11.92 -0.80
CA ASP A 1000 32.94 13.07 -1.67
C ASP A 1000 34.08 12.81 -2.66
N VAL A 1001 33.72 12.82 -3.94
CA VAL A 1001 34.61 12.58 -5.09
C VAL A 1001 34.59 13.79 -6.04
N THR A 1002 34.23 14.97 -5.54
CA THR A 1002 34.32 16.24 -6.29
C THR A 1002 35.73 16.45 -6.84
N ASP A 1003 36.76 16.06 -6.08
CA ASP A 1003 38.10 15.82 -6.57
C ASP A 1003 38.39 14.30 -6.61
N PRO A 1004 38.31 13.66 -7.79
CA PRO A 1004 38.52 12.22 -7.92
C PRO A 1004 39.98 11.79 -7.66
N ASP A 1005 40.93 12.71 -7.61
CA ASP A 1005 42.31 12.43 -7.21
C ASP A 1005 42.50 12.44 -5.69
N HIS A 1006 41.58 13.07 -4.95
CA HIS A 1006 41.58 13.16 -3.49
C HIS A 1006 40.19 12.88 -2.89
N PRO A 1007 39.66 11.64 -3.01
CA PRO A 1007 38.36 11.29 -2.46
C PRO A 1007 38.37 11.36 -0.92
N ILE A 1008 37.33 11.96 -0.33
CA ILE A 1008 37.21 12.17 1.12
C ILE A 1008 35.93 11.48 1.62
N ARG A 1009 36.01 10.75 2.73
CA ARG A 1009 34.82 10.16 3.35
C ARG A 1009 33.88 11.27 3.85
N SER A 1010 32.62 11.21 3.44
CA SER A 1010 31.59 12.18 3.81
C SER A 1010 30.64 11.56 4.84
N GLY A 1011 30.61 12.11 6.05
CA GLY A 1011 29.74 11.65 7.13
C GLY A 1011 30.04 10.27 7.75
N PRO A 1012 29.24 9.85 8.75
CA PRO A 1012 29.34 8.54 9.39
C PRO A 1012 28.83 7.41 8.47
N PRO A 1013 29.32 6.17 8.62
CA PRO A 1013 28.77 5.04 7.86
C PRO A 1013 27.31 4.78 8.22
N ILE A 1014 26.48 4.53 7.21
CA ILE A 1014 25.10 4.10 7.40
C ILE A 1014 25.11 2.66 7.89
N THR A 1015 24.60 2.41 9.10
CA THR A 1015 24.55 1.08 9.72
C THR A 1015 23.22 0.39 9.41
N GLY A 1016 23.27 -0.83 8.85
CA GLY A 1016 22.05 -1.55 8.47
C GLY A 1016 22.15 -2.44 7.24
N GLY A 1017 23.32 -2.49 6.57
CA GLY A 1017 23.65 -3.46 5.54
C GLY A 1017 23.05 -3.19 4.18
N ALA A 1018 23.89 -3.19 3.15
CA ALA A 1018 23.40 -3.23 1.78
C ALA A 1018 24.11 -4.36 1.00
N ARG A 1019 23.38 -5.45 0.71
CA ARG A 1019 23.80 -6.42 -0.31
C ARG A 1019 23.72 -5.80 -1.71
N LEU A 1020 22.71 -4.96 -1.90
CA LEU A 1020 22.38 -4.26 -3.13
C LEU A 1020 21.99 -2.84 -2.79
N MET A 1021 22.26 -1.92 -3.72
CA MET A 1021 21.93 -0.51 -3.58
C MET A 1021 21.41 0.04 -4.90
N ALA A 1022 20.54 1.04 -4.81
CA ALA A 1022 20.18 1.91 -5.92
C ALA A 1022 20.05 3.33 -5.38
N LEU A 1023 20.48 4.32 -6.17
CA LEU A 1023 20.36 5.73 -5.84
C LEU A 1023 19.29 6.36 -6.73
N SER A 1024 18.48 7.25 -6.17
CA SER A 1024 17.50 8.01 -6.94
C SER A 1024 18.19 8.95 -7.94
N PRO A 1025 17.54 9.31 -9.06
CA PRO A 1025 18.12 10.19 -10.07
C PRO A 1025 18.52 11.58 -9.55
N ASP A 1026 17.88 12.07 -8.49
CA ASP A 1026 18.20 13.34 -7.83
C ASP A 1026 19.38 13.23 -6.82
N GLY A 1027 19.88 12.02 -6.56
CA GLY A 1027 20.99 11.77 -5.64
C GLY A 1027 20.63 11.79 -4.16
N ASN A 1028 19.39 12.08 -3.78
CA ASN A 1028 19.01 12.33 -2.39
C ASN A 1028 18.49 11.08 -1.65
N THR A 1029 17.97 10.09 -2.37
CA THR A 1029 17.35 8.89 -1.77
C THR A 1029 18.15 7.64 -2.13
N LEU A 1030 18.68 6.97 -1.12
CA LEU A 1030 19.39 5.70 -1.25
C LEU A 1030 18.48 4.53 -0.84
N ALA A 1031 18.28 3.57 -1.74
CA ALA A 1031 17.64 2.29 -1.42
C ALA A 1031 18.71 1.23 -1.12
N THR A 1032 18.57 0.52 -0.01
CA THR A 1032 19.50 -0.55 0.41
C THR A 1032 18.75 -1.83 0.75
N VAL A 1033 19.27 -2.98 0.32
CA VAL A 1033 18.75 -4.31 0.73
C VAL A 1033 19.56 -4.86 1.90
N SER A 1034 18.92 -4.99 3.06
CA SER A 1034 19.57 -5.56 4.26
C SER A 1034 19.80 -7.06 4.10
N ALA A 1035 21.00 -7.56 4.42
CA ALA A 1035 21.27 -8.99 4.39
C ALA A 1035 20.69 -9.67 5.64
N THR A 1036 19.63 -10.47 5.51
CA THR A 1036 19.19 -11.37 6.59
C THR A 1036 19.96 -12.69 6.47
N LEU A 1037 20.80 -13.01 7.46
CA LEU A 1037 21.45 -14.32 7.59
C LEU A 1037 20.42 -15.39 7.98
N ILE A 1038 19.57 -15.81 7.06
CA ILE A 1038 18.84 -17.06 7.21
C ILE A 1038 19.28 -18.01 6.10
N ILE A 1039 20.32 -18.80 6.40
CA ILE A 1039 20.62 -19.99 5.60
C ILE A 1039 19.46 -20.97 5.85
N ASN A 1040 18.63 -21.19 4.84
CA ASN A 1040 17.48 -22.10 4.81
C ASN A 1040 16.19 -21.67 5.56
N GLY A 1041 15.79 -20.41 5.48
CA GLY A 1041 14.43 -19.98 5.86
C GLY A 1041 13.85 -18.97 4.85
N PRO A 1042 12.50 -18.84 4.78
CA PRO A 1042 11.87 -17.92 3.84
C PRO A 1042 12.08 -16.46 4.27
N GLY A 1043 12.75 -15.68 3.41
CA GLY A 1043 12.82 -14.21 3.45
C GLY A 1043 14.22 -13.63 3.75
N ALA A 1044 14.92 -13.13 2.72
CA ALA A 1044 16.07 -12.25 2.89
C ALA A 1044 15.94 -10.96 2.06
N GLY A 1045 16.10 -9.81 2.74
CA GLY A 1045 16.16 -8.48 2.12
C GLY A 1045 15.05 -7.50 2.47
N ASP A 1046 14.97 -7.00 3.72
CA ASP A 1046 14.19 -5.77 3.97
C ASP A 1046 14.83 -4.62 3.18
N ILE A 1047 14.05 -3.93 2.36
CA ILE A 1047 14.53 -2.74 1.63
C ILE A 1047 14.32 -1.54 2.53
N LYS A 1048 15.38 -0.79 2.77
CA LYS A 1048 15.35 0.48 3.52
C LYS A 1048 15.62 1.63 2.56
N LEU A 1049 14.89 2.71 2.74
CA LEU A 1049 15.12 3.98 2.05
C LEU A 1049 15.83 4.93 3.02
N TRP A 1050 16.81 5.67 2.53
CA TRP A 1050 17.59 6.62 3.33
C TRP A 1050 17.62 7.97 2.63
N ASP A 1051 17.40 9.03 3.39
CA ASP A 1051 17.69 10.39 2.97
C ASP A 1051 19.18 10.60 3.17
N ILE A 1052 19.87 10.92 2.08
CA ILE A 1052 21.29 11.26 2.06
C ILE A 1052 21.53 12.68 1.56
N SER A 1053 20.50 13.54 1.49
CA SER A 1053 20.65 14.94 1.06
C SER A 1053 21.66 15.70 1.93
N ASP A 1054 21.75 15.34 3.22
CA ASP A 1054 22.87 15.71 4.09
C ASP A 1054 23.73 14.47 4.37
N HIS A 1055 24.86 14.38 3.66
CA HIS A 1055 25.80 13.27 3.79
C HIS A 1055 26.33 13.07 5.23
N ASN A 1056 26.34 14.12 6.06
CA ASN A 1056 26.79 14.03 7.46
C ASN A 1056 25.71 13.47 8.39
N HIS A 1057 24.45 13.50 7.98
CA HIS A 1057 23.32 13.01 8.76
C HIS A 1057 22.37 12.14 7.93
N PRO A 1058 22.80 10.96 7.43
CA PRO A 1058 21.90 10.06 6.73
C PRO A 1058 20.73 9.62 7.63
N MET A 1059 19.50 9.73 7.13
CA MET A 1059 18.29 9.42 7.90
C MET A 1059 17.49 8.29 7.28
N LEU A 1060 17.06 7.32 8.08
CA LEU A 1060 16.13 6.28 7.62
C LEU A 1060 14.76 6.91 7.32
N LEU A 1061 14.26 6.66 6.11
CA LEU A 1061 12.97 7.14 5.63
C LEU A 1061 11.91 6.05 5.78
N GLY A 1062 10.94 6.31 6.67
CA GLY A 1062 9.78 5.43 6.85
C GLY A 1062 10.10 4.01 7.36
N PRO A 1063 9.10 3.11 7.35
CA PRO A 1063 9.30 1.69 7.62
C PRO A 1063 9.94 0.96 6.42
N PRO A 1064 10.64 -0.17 6.64
CA PRO A 1064 11.22 -0.96 5.55
C PRO A 1064 10.13 -1.53 4.62
N LEU A 1065 10.46 -1.65 3.33
CA LEU A 1065 9.63 -2.34 2.34
C LEU A 1065 9.76 -3.84 2.55
N THR A 1066 8.67 -4.47 2.94
CA THR A 1066 8.61 -5.89 3.37
C THR A 1066 7.58 -6.68 2.57
N GLY A 1067 7.51 -7.99 2.81
CA GLY A 1067 6.49 -8.88 2.23
C GLY A 1067 6.97 -9.73 1.05
N TYR A 1068 8.27 -9.76 0.78
CA TYR A 1068 8.87 -10.65 -0.22
C TYR A 1068 8.87 -12.11 0.23
N THR A 1069 8.55 -13.03 -0.67
CA THR A 1069 8.60 -14.48 -0.40
C THR A 1069 9.91 -15.14 -0.90
N SER A 1070 10.75 -14.39 -1.59
CA SER A 1070 12.08 -14.81 -2.07
C SER A 1070 13.07 -13.62 -2.01
N ASP A 1071 14.35 -13.92 -2.19
CA ASP A 1071 15.44 -12.93 -2.06
C ASP A 1071 15.32 -11.80 -3.07
N VAL A 1072 15.53 -10.57 -2.60
CA VAL A 1072 15.63 -9.39 -3.49
C VAL A 1072 16.99 -9.39 -4.20
N THR A 1073 17.00 -9.57 -5.52
CA THR A 1073 18.21 -9.72 -6.34
C THR A 1073 18.62 -8.47 -7.12
N ALA A 1074 17.73 -7.50 -7.30
CA ALA A 1074 17.94 -6.27 -8.05
C ALA A 1074 16.96 -5.16 -7.61
N LEU A 1075 17.40 -3.91 -7.76
CA LEU A 1075 16.63 -2.69 -7.48
C LEU A 1075 16.89 -1.67 -8.59
N ALA A 1076 15.88 -0.91 -9.00
CA ALA A 1076 16.06 0.21 -9.94
C ALA A 1076 15.02 1.31 -9.70
N PHE A 1077 15.47 2.56 -9.56
CA PHE A 1077 14.58 3.73 -9.59
C PHE A 1077 14.16 4.04 -11.03
N SER A 1078 12.92 4.48 -11.20
CA SER A 1078 12.46 5.08 -12.45
C SER A 1078 13.23 6.38 -12.74
N PRO A 1079 13.32 6.81 -14.01
CA PRO A 1079 14.06 8.02 -14.37
C PRO A 1079 13.53 9.31 -13.72
N ASP A 1080 12.26 9.33 -13.31
CA ASP A 1080 11.63 10.44 -12.56
C ASP A 1080 11.81 10.33 -11.03
N GLY A 1081 12.38 9.23 -10.53
CA GLY A 1081 12.58 8.97 -9.11
C GLY A 1081 11.30 8.63 -8.33
N HIS A 1082 10.13 8.57 -8.96
CA HIS A 1082 8.85 8.39 -8.29
C HIS A 1082 8.46 6.92 -8.07
N THR A 1083 9.09 6.00 -8.80
CA THR A 1083 8.83 4.55 -8.71
C THR A 1083 10.13 3.80 -8.43
N LEU A 1084 10.08 2.84 -7.50
CA LEU A 1084 11.17 1.88 -7.26
C LEU A 1084 10.70 0.49 -7.71
N ALA A 1085 11.40 -0.08 -8.69
CA ALA A 1085 11.21 -1.47 -9.10
C ALA A 1085 12.16 -2.38 -8.33
N THR A 1086 11.64 -3.51 -7.86
CA THR A 1086 12.38 -4.46 -7.01
C THR A 1086 12.11 -5.87 -7.47
N SER A 1087 13.14 -6.71 -7.58
CA SER A 1087 12.95 -8.14 -7.84
C SER A 1087 12.77 -8.91 -6.54
N GLY A 1088 12.07 -10.03 -6.60
CA GLY A 1088 11.91 -10.98 -5.51
C GLY A 1088 11.03 -12.11 -6.02
N ASP A 1089 9.80 -12.19 -5.52
CA ASP A 1089 8.77 -13.14 -5.95
C ASP A 1089 8.09 -12.78 -7.28
N GLY A 1090 8.76 -11.95 -8.08
CA GLY A 1090 8.27 -11.25 -9.25
C GLY A 1090 8.94 -9.89 -9.34
N VAL A 1091 8.35 -8.96 -10.09
CA VAL A 1091 8.71 -7.54 -10.03
C VAL A 1091 7.66 -6.82 -9.19
N ARG A 1092 8.07 -6.17 -8.11
CA ARG A 1092 7.21 -5.24 -7.36
C ARG A 1092 7.54 -3.81 -7.74
N LEU A 1093 6.51 -2.99 -7.83
CA LEU A 1093 6.60 -1.56 -8.06
C LEU A 1093 6.18 -0.84 -6.79
N TRP A 1094 6.99 0.12 -6.34
CA TRP A 1094 6.72 0.94 -5.16
C TRP A 1094 6.60 2.40 -5.56
N ASN A 1095 5.53 3.06 -5.12
CA ASN A 1095 5.43 4.50 -5.19
C ASN A 1095 6.30 5.09 -4.08
N VAL A 1096 7.33 5.82 -4.50
CA VAL A 1096 8.32 6.49 -3.66
C VAL A 1096 8.36 8.00 -3.96
N THR A 1097 7.26 8.56 -4.48
CA THR A 1097 7.09 10.01 -4.66
C THR A 1097 7.28 10.76 -3.34
N ASP A 1098 6.80 10.16 -2.25
CA ASP A 1098 7.19 10.50 -0.88
C ASP A 1098 7.96 9.31 -0.28
N PRO A 1099 9.31 9.34 -0.33
CA PRO A 1099 10.15 8.26 0.21
C PRO A 1099 9.95 7.98 1.70
N ALA A 1100 9.39 8.92 2.49
CA ALA A 1100 9.07 8.69 3.91
C ALA A 1100 7.79 7.88 4.11
N HIS A 1101 6.92 7.83 3.10
CA HIS A 1101 5.66 7.08 3.11
C HIS A 1101 5.52 6.20 1.86
N PRO A 1102 6.45 5.24 1.65
CA PRO A 1102 6.43 4.40 0.46
C PRO A 1102 5.21 3.47 0.47
N SER A 1103 4.63 3.20 -0.69
CA SER A 1103 3.49 2.31 -0.83
C SER A 1103 3.64 1.37 -2.02
N ALA A 1104 3.20 0.11 -1.86
CA ALA A 1104 3.20 -0.85 -2.96
C ALA A 1104 2.15 -0.45 -4.00
N ILE A 1105 2.54 -0.45 -5.27
CA ILE A 1105 1.63 -0.25 -6.41
C ILE A 1105 1.09 -1.62 -6.78
N GLY A 1106 -0.13 -1.93 -6.34
CA GLY A 1106 -0.83 -3.17 -6.68
C GLY A 1106 -0.12 -4.44 -6.20
N HIS A 1107 -0.32 -5.53 -6.95
CA HIS A 1107 0.26 -6.85 -6.66
C HIS A 1107 1.59 -7.08 -7.39
N PRO A 1108 2.46 -8.00 -6.90
CA PRO A 1108 3.72 -8.33 -7.57
C PRO A 1108 3.46 -8.85 -8.99
N LEU A 1109 4.14 -8.28 -9.99
CA LEU A 1109 4.03 -8.68 -11.38
C LEU A 1109 4.61 -10.10 -11.56
N ALA A 1110 3.77 -11.05 -11.93
CA ALA A 1110 4.17 -12.45 -12.08
C ALA A 1110 5.04 -12.68 -13.33
N ILE A 1111 6.28 -13.12 -13.14
CA ILE A 1111 7.18 -13.60 -14.21
C ILE A 1111 7.37 -15.11 -14.04
N SER A 1112 7.35 -15.85 -15.15
CA SER A 1112 7.55 -17.31 -15.19
C SER A 1112 8.90 -17.76 -14.60
N THR A 1113 8.88 -18.14 -13.32
CA THR A 1113 9.67 -19.20 -12.65
C THR A 1113 11.16 -19.41 -12.98
N ALA A 1114 11.94 -18.36 -13.20
CA ALA A 1114 13.39 -18.40 -12.97
C ALA A 1114 13.86 -17.05 -12.43
N GLU A 1115 14.60 -17.05 -11.32
CA GLU A 1115 14.99 -15.85 -10.56
C GLU A 1115 15.48 -14.72 -11.48
N LEU A 1116 14.96 -13.51 -11.25
CA LEU A 1116 15.42 -12.31 -11.92
C LEU A 1116 16.84 -12.00 -11.44
N THR A 1117 17.73 -11.61 -12.34
CA THR A 1117 19.13 -11.32 -12.00
C THR A 1117 19.44 -9.84 -12.07
N SER A 1118 18.71 -9.09 -12.90
CA SER A 1118 18.95 -7.68 -13.17
C SER A 1118 17.67 -6.94 -13.52
N LEU A 1119 17.60 -5.68 -13.08
CA LEU A 1119 16.54 -4.72 -13.38
C LEU A 1119 17.19 -3.39 -13.73
N ALA A 1120 16.74 -2.77 -14.82
CA ALA A 1120 17.17 -1.42 -15.20
C ALA A 1120 16.07 -0.71 -15.97
N TYR A 1121 15.76 0.54 -15.62
CA TYR A 1121 14.86 1.36 -16.43
C TYR A 1121 15.59 1.86 -17.69
N VAL A 1122 14.93 1.74 -18.83
CA VAL A 1122 15.39 2.38 -20.07
C VAL A 1122 15.23 3.90 -19.89
N PRO A 1123 16.28 4.72 -20.13
CA PRO A 1123 16.22 6.16 -19.93
C PRO A 1123 15.09 6.82 -20.72
N ASN A 1124 14.50 7.87 -20.17
CA ASN A 1124 13.41 8.65 -20.78
C ASN A 1124 12.16 7.83 -21.17
N SER A 1125 12.03 6.61 -20.65
CA SER A 1125 10.85 5.79 -20.86
C SER A 1125 10.38 5.18 -19.54
N GLN A 1126 9.14 4.71 -19.54
CA GLN A 1126 8.59 3.86 -18.50
C GLN A 1126 8.69 2.41 -18.96
N THR A 1127 9.89 1.96 -19.32
CA THR A 1127 10.16 0.57 -19.70
C THR A 1127 11.25 -0.02 -18.83
N LEU A 1128 10.97 -1.17 -18.25
CA LEU A 1128 11.89 -1.90 -17.38
C LEU A 1128 12.56 -3.03 -18.17
N ALA A 1129 13.88 -3.00 -18.29
CA ALA A 1129 14.68 -4.09 -18.80
C ALA A 1129 14.98 -5.09 -17.70
N ILE A 1130 14.63 -6.36 -17.94
CA ILE A 1130 14.67 -7.44 -16.96
C ILE A 1130 15.51 -8.58 -17.53
N GLY A 1131 16.60 -8.94 -16.85
CA GLY A 1131 17.37 -10.15 -17.16
C GLY A 1131 16.97 -11.32 -16.28
N GLY A 1132 16.85 -12.52 -16.87
CA GLY A 1132 16.42 -13.73 -16.18
C GLY A 1132 17.42 -14.89 -16.22
N ARG A 1133 17.29 -15.81 -15.26
CA ARG A 1133 17.98 -17.12 -15.28
C ARG A 1133 17.48 -18.05 -16.39
N ASP A 1134 16.38 -17.73 -17.03
CA ASP A 1134 15.85 -18.42 -18.21
C ASP A 1134 16.55 -18.07 -19.54
N SER A 1135 17.66 -17.32 -19.46
CA SER A 1135 18.47 -16.88 -20.60
C SER A 1135 17.78 -15.86 -21.50
N THR A 1136 16.75 -15.17 -21.00
CA THR A 1136 16.01 -14.14 -21.75
C THR A 1136 16.19 -12.75 -21.15
N VAL A 1137 15.97 -11.75 -22.00
CA VAL A 1137 15.81 -10.35 -21.61
C VAL A 1137 14.38 -9.92 -21.93
N ARG A 1138 13.73 -9.20 -21.03
CA ARG A 1138 12.36 -8.70 -21.21
C ARG A 1138 12.32 -7.18 -21.07
N LEU A 1139 11.63 -6.49 -21.97
CA LEU A 1139 11.41 -5.03 -21.94
C LEU A 1139 9.98 -4.68 -21.56
N TRP A 1140 9.70 -4.52 -20.28
CA TRP A 1140 8.33 -4.37 -19.80
C TRP A 1140 7.88 -2.92 -19.75
N PRO A 1141 6.89 -2.48 -20.56
CA PRO A 1141 6.29 -1.17 -20.38
C PRO A 1141 5.56 -1.14 -19.04
N THR A 1142 5.91 -0.19 -18.19
CA THR A 1142 5.25 0.07 -16.91
C THR A 1142 4.22 1.20 -17.01
N ALA A 1143 4.14 1.91 -18.15
CA ALA A 1143 3.12 2.91 -18.40
C ALA A 1143 1.81 2.28 -18.87
N VAL A 1144 0.71 2.59 -18.17
CA VAL A 1144 -0.59 1.97 -18.45
C VAL A 1144 -1.14 2.36 -19.82
N ASP A 1145 -0.88 3.56 -20.32
CA ASP A 1145 -1.33 3.97 -21.66
C ASP A 1145 -0.68 3.13 -22.77
N VAL A 1146 0.58 2.70 -22.57
CA VAL A 1146 1.27 1.77 -23.47
C VAL A 1146 0.66 0.38 -23.33
N SER A 1147 0.44 -0.09 -22.10
CA SER A 1147 -0.20 -1.39 -21.84
C SER A 1147 -1.59 -1.50 -22.46
N VAL A 1148 -2.43 -0.47 -22.30
CA VAL A 1148 -3.76 -0.39 -22.91
C VAL A 1148 -3.63 -0.43 -24.43
N ARG A 1149 -2.78 0.41 -25.04
CA ARG A 1149 -2.57 0.40 -26.50
C ARG A 1149 -2.16 -0.98 -27.02
N GLN A 1150 -1.27 -1.68 -26.31
CA GLN A 1150 -0.80 -3.01 -26.69
C GLN A 1150 -1.90 -4.08 -26.57
N ILE A 1151 -2.67 -4.08 -25.48
CA ILE A 1151 -3.84 -4.97 -25.32
C ILE A 1151 -4.84 -4.69 -26.45
N CYS A 1152 -5.15 -3.42 -26.70
CA CYS A 1152 -6.10 -3.01 -27.73
C CYS A 1152 -5.65 -3.39 -29.15
N ALA A 1153 -4.34 -3.33 -29.43
CA ALA A 1153 -3.79 -3.70 -30.73
C ALA A 1153 -3.93 -5.21 -30.97
N ASN A 1154 -3.71 -6.05 -29.96
CA ASN A 1154 -3.64 -7.50 -30.08
C ASN A 1154 -4.94 -8.25 -29.75
N THR A 1155 -6.02 -7.54 -29.41
CA THR A 1155 -7.31 -8.15 -29.03
C THR A 1155 -8.46 -7.60 -29.83
N ASP A 1156 -9.41 -8.50 -30.14
CA ASP A 1156 -10.64 -8.12 -30.81
C ASP A 1156 -11.53 -7.24 -29.92
N THR A 1157 -12.39 -6.45 -30.58
CA THR A 1157 -13.41 -5.69 -29.87
C THR A 1157 -14.52 -6.64 -29.40
N PRO A 1158 -14.86 -6.66 -28.09
CA PRO A 1158 -15.94 -7.50 -27.59
C PRO A 1158 -17.26 -7.18 -28.29
N THR A 1159 -18.00 -8.21 -28.69
CA THR A 1159 -19.33 -8.03 -29.30
C THR A 1159 -20.35 -7.55 -28.26
N ARG A 1160 -21.44 -6.89 -28.70
CA ARG A 1160 -22.53 -6.48 -27.80
C ARG A 1160 -23.12 -7.65 -26.96
N PRO A 1161 -23.37 -8.84 -27.54
CA PRO A 1161 -23.85 -9.98 -26.75
C PRO A 1161 -22.84 -10.48 -25.72
N GLN A 1162 -21.54 -10.52 -26.05
CA GLN A 1162 -20.49 -10.83 -25.07
C GLN A 1162 -20.50 -9.80 -23.94
N TRP A 1163 -20.54 -8.51 -24.27
CA TRP A 1163 -20.57 -7.45 -23.25
C TRP A 1163 -21.77 -7.56 -22.32
N GLN A 1164 -22.98 -7.78 -22.86
CA GLN A 1164 -24.17 -7.97 -22.03
C GLN A 1164 -24.10 -9.22 -21.15
N ARG A 1165 -23.42 -10.28 -21.58
CA ARG A 1165 -23.22 -11.51 -20.81
C ARG A 1165 -22.19 -11.35 -19.69
N TYR A 1166 -21.09 -10.63 -19.93
CA TYR A 1166 -19.96 -10.55 -18.99
C TYR A 1166 -19.97 -9.26 -18.16
N LEU A 1167 -20.43 -8.13 -18.72
CA LEU A 1167 -20.45 -6.81 -18.10
C LEU A 1167 -21.83 -6.10 -18.24
N PRO A 1168 -22.93 -6.72 -17.78
CA PRO A 1168 -24.29 -6.16 -17.96
C PRO A 1168 -24.51 -4.82 -17.24
N ALA A 1169 -23.72 -4.54 -16.20
CA ALA A 1169 -23.84 -3.32 -15.39
C ALA A 1169 -23.11 -2.11 -15.99
N LEU A 1170 -22.32 -2.30 -17.07
CA LEU A 1170 -21.52 -1.24 -17.69
C LEU A 1170 -22.05 -0.88 -19.09
N PRO A 1171 -21.97 0.40 -19.50
CA PRO A 1171 -22.27 0.79 -20.87
C PRO A 1171 -21.33 0.08 -21.85
N TYR A 1172 -21.85 -0.28 -23.03
CA TYR A 1172 -21.05 -0.94 -24.05
C TYR A 1172 -20.03 0.01 -24.67
N HIS A 1173 -18.75 -0.30 -24.51
CA HIS A 1173 -17.65 0.42 -25.14
C HIS A 1173 -17.12 -0.37 -26.35
N SER A 1174 -17.42 0.11 -27.56
CA SER A 1174 -16.91 -0.49 -28.80
C SER A 1174 -15.48 -0.08 -29.14
N LYS A 1175 -14.94 0.93 -28.46
CA LYS A 1175 -13.56 1.38 -28.63
C LYS A 1175 -12.77 1.12 -27.35
N CYS A 1176 -11.51 0.78 -27.56
CA CYS A 1176 -10.59 0.41 -26.50
C CYS A 1176 -9.93 1.65 -25.84
N GLY A 1177 -9.97 2.81 -26.50
CA GLY A 1177 -9.53 4.12 -26.01
C GLY A 1177 -10.66 4.92 -25.40
#